data_AF-A0A2N3HVN3-F1
#
_entry.id   AF-A0A2N3HVN3-F1
#
_cell.length_a   1.000
_cell.length_b   1.000
_cell.length_c   1.000
_cell.angle_alpha   90.00
_cell.angle_beta   90.00
_cell.angle_gamma   90.00
#
_symmetry.space_group_name_H-M   'P 1'
#
loop_
_entity.id
_entity.type
_entity.pdbx_description
1 polymer ?
#
loop_
_entity_poly.entity_id
_entity_poly.type
_entity_poly.pdbx_seq_one_letter_code
_entity_poly.pdbx_strand_id
1 'polypeptide(L)'
;MFFAFTMCLQGYSQLRTGDPGVTIDRTKFDSNYPQMNRWANAGVRGGIPFISSFDKTATISPGNSTTINSAIKSLSNSLKNGEKGLLTLQNGIYTINSRIEMKSNVSLRGQSRSGVKCSITMTNSDAFSFDNVKNCGLYNLTIQGSWGTPKYPWNYSLDENREFNNSNISVKLKNGTTDCWLDKLTILNSANDPMRCPADHNTFRDLIVDGCKRKAGGAEGYFFIQGRDNLVTGCEITHLRHISLQGSNVEYNVVYDNDFRQEISFHSGDNGNNLITENRITLPSDMPPINKAEGESGPYPETENNKPNYFAIMGPWSIQHQVSAHPNFLYKNKCVQNNHNYGTRTPWSDNEKVYSGPIKIGKTPTDHINNFPVYSKGVPNKGTLYAINLNNNTNIAVTNVSLTPASLSLTAGATKTLTPNIVPSNANNKSVSWLSNNASIASVNNNGVVTAVSAGSATITVKTADKNKTATCTVLVSTPNNNNAPIVSFNKPTNNKNFSLGSTVSVEVNATDNERIDNVKLFLNDIIVRQENVTPYRWADQSNNDPVLRNMHTGTYTLKAVATDNSGLTTTKYINITVGSTSSRSENNTSTMKDLNQTTLANAIKIDANNVEIVKIFPNPFSTEINITTNGEYYNSQLIDHTGRVVYQQALIGPTTILNPPYSEVPKGLYILKLMGKNSNKTQKLIRQ
;
A
#
# COMPACT_ATOMS: atom_id res chain seq x y z
N MET A 1 -8.13 -23.12 12.39
CA MET A 1 -7.13 -23.45 11.34
C MET A 1 -6.65 -22.13 10.70
N PHE A 2 -5.81 -21.34 11.39
CA PHE A 2 -5.77 -19.87 11.21
C PHE A 2 -4.72 -19.28 10.26
N PHE A 3 -3.60 -19.94 9.94
CA PHE A 3 -2.54 -19.34 9.11
C PHE A 3 -1.93 -20.37 8.16
N ALA A 4 -2.11 -20.19 6.86
CA ALA A 4 -1.26 -20.76 5.83
C ALA A 4 -0.85 -19.58 4.94
N PHE A 5 0.45 -19.31 4.82
CA PHE A 5 0.94 -18.29 3.89
C PHE A 5 1.06 -18.94 2.51
N THR A 6 0.27 -18.47 1.53
CA THR A 6 0.39 -18.93 0.14
C THR A 6 1.65 -18.38 -0.50
N MET A 7 2.55 -19.28 -0.91
CA MET A 7 3.75 -18.98 -1.67
C MET A 7 3.43 -18.86 -3.16
N CYS A 8 3.90 -17.80 -3.81
CA CYS A 8 4.02 -17.77 -5.26
C CYS A 8 5.44 -18.25 -5.61
N LEU A 9 5.56 -19.45 -6.19
CA LEU A 9 6.83 -20.04 -6.62
C LEU A 9 7.31 -19.36 -7.90
N GLN A 10 8.35 -18.51 -7.81
CA GLN A 10 9.32 -18.31 -8.89
C GLN A 10 10.73 -18.06 -8.32
N GLY A 11 11.61 -19.06 -8.44
CA GLY A 11 13.05 -18.93 -8.70
C GLY A 11 14.01 -18.21 -7.73
N TYR A 12 13.56 -17.62 -6.61
CA TYR A 12 14.42 -16.88 -5.67
C TYR A 12 14.10 -17.26 -4.23
N SER A 13 15.00 -16.96 -3.27
CA SER A 13 14.91 -17.30 -1.85
C SER A 13 13.47 -17.32 -1.31
N GLN A 14 13.09 -18.41 -0.66
CA GLN A 14 11.74 -18.62 -0.10
C GLN A 14 11.25 -17.38 0.65
N LEU A 15 10.18 -16.76 0.16
CA LEU A 15 9.53 -15.62 0.81
C LEU A 15 9.04 -16.03 2.21
N ARG A 16 9.08 -15.09 3.16
CA ARG A 16 8.71 -15.32 4.56
C ARG A 16 7.74 -14.25 5.05
N THR A 17 7.09 -14.52 6.18
CA THR A 17 6.19 -13.57 6.85
C THR A 17 6.85 -12.20 7.01
N GLY A 18 6.12 -11.14 6.64
CA GLY A 18 6.61 -9.77 6.62
C GLY A 18 7.38 -9.35 5.37
N ASP A 19 7.65 -10.25 4.41
CA ASP A 19 8.20 -9.86 3.10
C ASP A 19 7.14 -9.19 2.20
N PRO A 20 7.57 -8.33 1.26
CA PRO A 20 6.68 -7.75 0.26
C PRO A 20 5.93 -8.83 -0.52
N GLY A 21 4.60 -8.65 -0.64
CA GLY A 21 3.73 -9.58 -1.34
C GLY A 21 3.31 -10.82 -0.54
N VAL A 22 3.87 -11.04 0.66
CA VAL A 22 3.41 -12.12 1.55
C VAL A 22 2.19 -11.65 2.34
N THR A 23 1.04 -12.27 2.07
CA THR A 23 -0.23 -11.95 2.73
C THR A 23 -0.81 -13.18 3.41
N ILE A 24 -1.60 -12.97 4.47
CA ILE A 24 -2.40 -14.06 5.06
C ILE A 24 -3.40 -14.57 4.02
N ASP A 25 -3.53 -15.90 3.91
CA ASP A 25 -4.60 -16.53 3.14
C ASP A 25 -5.97 -16.20 3.75
N ARG A 26 -6.68 -15.27 3.10
CA ARG A 26 -8.00 -14.80 3.54
C ARG A 26 -9.09 -15.86 3.37
N THR A 27 -8.86 -16.91 2.59
CA THR A 27 -9.82 -18.03 2.46
C THR A 27 -9.93 -18.86 3.73
N LYS A 28 -8.94 -18.74 4.64
CA LYS A 28 -8.94 -19.38 5.96
C LYS A 28 -9.62 -18.54 7.04
N PHE A 29 -10.19 -17.39 6.68
CA PHE A 29 -10.86 -16.53 7.65
C PHE A 29 -12.10 -17.21 8.23
N ASP A 30 -12.10 -17.36 9.54
CA ASP A 30 -13.26 -17.79 10.30
C ASP A 30 -14.11 -16.56 10.64
N SER A 31 -15.36 -16.56 10.19
CA SER A 31 -16.28 -15.45 10.43
C SER A 31 -16.53 -15.21 11.92
N ASN A 32 -16.35 -16.22 12.79
CA ASN A 32 -16.48 -16.07 14.22
C ASN A 32 -15.39 -15.17 14.83
N TYR A 33 -14.29 -14.96 14.10
CA TYR A 33 -13.14 -14.16 14.52
C TYR A 33 -12.90 -13.01 13.53
N PRO A 34 -13.77 -11.97 13.53
CA PRO A 34 -13.65 -10.83 12.62
C PRO A 34 -12.30 -10.10 12.75
N GLN A 35 -11.61 -10.24 13.89
CA GLN A 35 -10.27 -9.72 14.12
C GLN A 35 -9.23 -10.27 13.13
N MET A 36 -9.44 -11.46 12.52
CA MET A 36 -8.54 -12.02 11.50
C MET A 36 -8.28 -11.06 10.35
N ASN A 37 -9.31 -10.31 9.93
CA ASN A 37 -9.16 -9.32 8.89
C ASN A 37 -8.21 -8.19 9.30
N ARG A 38 -8.21 -7.82 10.59
CA ARG A 38 -7.32 -6.77 11.10
C ARG A 38 -5.91 -7.31 11.32
N TRP A 39 -5.75 -8.50 11.90
CA TRP A 39 -4.46 -9.19 12.06
C TRP A 39 -3.70 -9.35 10.74
N ALA A 40 -4.41 -9.49 9.62
CA ALA A 40 -3.81 -9.53 8.28
C ALA A 40 -3.09 -8.26 7.83
N ASN A 41 -3.23 -7.16 8.57
CA ASN A 41 -2.54 -5.91 8.29
C ASN A 41 -1.47 -5.59 9.35
N ALA A 42 -1.17 -6.53 10.24
CA ALA A 42 -0.12 -6.34 11.24
C ALA A 42 1.26 -6.30 10.59
N GLY A 43 2.10 -5.39 11.07
CA GLY A 43 3.44 -5.15 10.54
C GLY A 43 3.52 -3.99 9.55
N VAL A 44 4.68 -3.88 8.91
CA VAL A 44 4.96 -2.88 7.87
C VAL A 44 4.02 -3.07 6.69
N ARG A 45 3.30 -2.00 6.31
CA ARG A 45 2.39 -2.05 5.16
C ARG A 45 3.22 -2.15 3.88
N GLY A 46 2.96 -3.20 3.09
CA GLY A 46 3.75 -3.52 1.90
C GLY A 46 5.00 -4.36 2.18
N GLY A 47 5.24 -4.75 3.42
CA GLY A 47 6.36 -5.61 3.83
C GLY A 47 7.70 -4.87 3.97
N ILE A 48 8.66 -5.54 4.59
CA ILE A 48 10.03 -5.05 4.77
C ILE A 48 10.72 -4.98 3.39
N PRO A 49 11.22 -3.81 2.93
CA PRO A 49 11.82 -3.70 1.61
C PRO A 49 12.99 -4.67 1.39
N PHE A 50 13.04 -5.32 0.23
CA PHE A 50 14.22 -6.09 -0.14
C PHE A 50 15.43 -5.17 -0.26
N ILE A 51 16.61 -5.65 0.11
CA ILE A 51 17.85 -4.87 0.04
C ILE A 51 18.11 -4.34 -1.38
N SER A 52 17.73 -5.11 -2.42
CA SER A 52 17.85 -4.71 -3.82
C SER A 52 16.91 -3.58 -4.25
N SER A 53 15.89 -3.23 -3.43
CA SER A 53 14.90 -2.20 -3.75
C SER A 53 15.24 -0.82 -3.18
N PHE A 54 16.45 -0.61 -2.66
CA PHE A 54 16.88 0.71 -2.18
C PHE A 54 17.55 1.49 -3.32
N ASP A 55 17.11 2.73 -3.53
CA ASP A 55 17.54 3.57 -4.66
C ASP A 55 18.94 4.14 -4.48
N LYS A 56 19.30 4.46 -3.25
CA LYS A 56 20.62 5.01 -2.90
C LYS A 56 21.26 4.21 -1.79
N THR A 57 22.54 3.93 -1.96
CA THR A 57 23.33 3.23 -0.95
C THR A 57 24.55 4.06 -0.58
N ALA A 58 24.94 3.97 0.68
CA ALA A 58 26.19 4.52 1.19
C ALA A 58 26.85 3.48 2.09
N THR A 59 28.17 3.57 2.27
CA THR A 59 28.92 2.68 3.15
C THR A 59 29.85 3.49 4.04
N ILE A 60 29.97 3.13 5.31
CA ILE A 60 30.95 3.73 6.23
C ILE A 60 31.76 2.67 6.96
N SER A 61 33.02 3.00 7.24
CA SER A 61 33.89 2.23 8.12
C SER A 61 33.52 2.43 9.60
N PRO A 62 34.02 1.57 10.52
CA PRO A 62 33.80 1.71 11.96
C PRO A 62 34.08 3.13 12.48
N GLY A 63 33.22 3.60 13.37
CA GLY A 63 33.27 4.96 13.91
C GLY A 63 32.41 5.10 15.15
N ASN A 64 31.88 6.29 15.40
CA ASN A 64 31.01 6.55 16.55
C ASN A 64 29.65 7.10 16.13
N SER A 65 28.81 7.47 17.11
CA SER A 65 27.48 8.04 16.85
C SER A 65 27.49 9.24 15.93
N THR A 66 28.49 10.14 16.03
CA THR A 66 28.60 11.30 15.14
C THR A 66 28.83 10.88 13.70
N THR A 67 29.67 9.88 13.45
CA THR A 67 29.91 9.32 12.12
C THR A 67 28.62 8.73 11.53
N ILE A 68 27.91 7.91 12.30
CA ILE A 68 26.66 7.28 11.85
C ILE A 68 25.59 8.34 11.56
N ASN A 69 25.35 9.26 12.50
CA ASN A 69 24.33 10.32 12.33
C ASN A 69 24.63 11.24 11.14
N SER A 70 25.91 11.58 10.92
CA SER A 70 26.32 12.40 9.78
C SER A 70 26.06 11.68 8.45
N ALA A 71 26.33 10.37 8.39
CA ALA A 71 26.07 9.55 7.22
C ALA A 71 24.56 9.36 6.96
N ILE A 72 23.75 9.12 8.01
CA ILE A 72 22.28 9.08 7.90
C ILE A 72 21.74 10.41 7.36
N LYS A 73 22.21 11.54 7.91
CA LYS A 73 21.80 12.88 7.48
C LYS A 73 22.18 13.16 6.03
N SER A 74 23.42 12.85 5.65
CA SER A 74 23.91 13.03 4.28
C SER A 74 23.10 12.21 3.28
N LEU A 75 22.88 10.92 3.58
CA LEU A 75 22.07 10.05 2.73
C LEU A 75 20.62 10.54 2.64
N SER A 76 20.00 10.90 3.76
CA SER A 76 18.65 11.47 3.81
C SER A 76 18.52 12.72 2.94
N ASN A 77 19.48 13.64 3.01
CA ASN A 77 19.46 14.88 2.22
C ASN A 77 19.63 14.63 0.71
N SER A 78 20.25 13.50 0.36
CA SER A 78 20.45 13.13 -1.04
C SER A 78 19.19 12.52 -1.69
N LEU A 79 18.22 12.03 -0.91
CA LEU A 79 17.03 11.35 -1.43
C LEU A 79 16.06 12.32 -2.11
N LYS A 80 15.55 11.92 -3.27
CA LYS A 80 14.41 12.56 -3.94
C LYS A 80 13.09 12.00 -3.38
N ASN A 81 11.99 12.68 -3.69
CA ASN A 81 10.67 12.23 -3.24
C ASN A 81 10.39 10.78 -3.70
N GLY A 82 10.06 9.91 -2.74
CA GLY A 82 9.80 8.48 -2.98
C GLY A 82 11.02 7.56 -2.95
N GLU A 83 12.25 8.10 -2.98
CA GLU A 83 13.47 7.27 -2.91
C GLU A 83 13.73 6.75 -1.49
N LYS A 84 14.37 5.58 -1.40
CA LYS A 84 14.83 4.93 -0.17
C LYS A 84 16.35 4.83 -0.14
N GLY A 85 16.94 5.18 1.00
CA GLY A 85 18.37 5.10 1.27
C GLY A 85 18.74 3.91 2.15
N LEU A 86 19.84 3.22 1.82
CA LEU A 86 20.45 2.19 2.67
C LEU A 86 21.88 2.56 3.04
N LEU A 87 22.12 2.85 4.32
CA LEU A 87 23.46 3.03 4.87
C LEU A 87 24.01 1.67 5.35
N THR A 88 25.11 1.22 4.77
CA THR A 88 25.81 -0.01 5.15
C THR A 88 26.98 0.29 6.08
N LEU A 89 26.98 -0.36 7.25
CA LEU A 89 28.09 -0.38 8.18
C LEU A 89 29.02 -1.54 7.81
N GLN A 90 30.30 -1.27 7.57
CA GLN A 90 31.30 -2.31 7.39
C GLN A 90 31.54 -3.07 8.69
N ASN A 91 32.00 -4.32 8.59
CA ASN A 91 32.36 -5.10 9.77
C ASN A 91 33.35 -4.35 10.67
N GLY A 92 33.08 -4.36 11.98
CA GLY A 92 33.85 -3.71 13.02
C GLY A 92 32.97 -3.23 14.17
N ILE A 93 33.59 -2.51 15.11
CA ILE A 93 32.93 -2.02 16.33
C ILE A 93 32.63 -0.53 16.16
N TYR A 94 31.36 -0.17 16.33
CA TYR A 94 30.88 1.21 16.34
C TYR A 94 30.54 1.62 17.78
N THR A 95 31.13 2.71 18.25
CA THR A 95 30.84 3.23 19.60
C THR A 95 29.57 4.09 19.58
N ILE A 96 28.53 3.65 20.30
CA ILE A 96 27.28 4.42 20.44
C ILE A 96 27.34 5.24 21.73
N ASN A 97 28.02 6.39 21.66
CA ASN A 97 28.22 7.34 22.75
C ASN A 97 27.19 8.48 22.79
N SER A 98 26.38 8.61 21.74
CA SER A 98 25.17 9.45 21.70
C SER A 98 24.08 8.77 20.87
N ARG A 99 22.84 9.25 20.99
CA ARG A 99 21.69 8.67 20.28
C ARG A 99 21.91 8.69 18.76
N ILE A 100 21.59 7.58 18.10
CA ILE A 100 21.44 7.48 16.65
C ILE A 100 20.03 7.90 16.28
N GLU A 101 19.91 8.99 15.53
CA GLU A 101 18.62 9.56 15.10
C GLU A 101 18.27 9.04 13.71
N MET A 102 17.37 8.05 13.65
CA MET A 102 16.90 7.50 12.38
C MET A 102 16.12 8.56 11.58
N LYS A 103 16.09 8.41 10.26
CA LYS A 103 15.36 9.30 9.34
C LYS A 103 14.41 8.50 8.45
N SER A 104 13.28 9.09 8.11
CA SER A 104 12.31 8.47 7.20
C SER A 104 12.97 8.10 5.88
N ASN A 105 12.61 6.92 5.35
CA ASN A 105 13.18 6.35 4.13
C ASN A 105 14.69 6.04 4.17
N VAL A 106 15.38 6.19 5.31
CA VAL A 106 16.81 5.83 5.44
C VAL A 106 16.97 4.67 6.42
N SER A 107 17.36 3.51 5.91
CA SER A 107 17.65 2.33 6.71
C SER A 107 19.14 2.16 6.97
N LEU A 108 19.47 1.53 8.09
CA LEU A 108 20.81 1.14 8.46
C LEU A 108 20.96 -0.38 8.35
N ARG A 109 22.07 -0.84 7.80
CA ARG A 109 22.37 -2.27 7.67
C ARG A 109 23.81 -2.56 8.08
N GLY A 110 24.04 -3.61 8.85
CA GLY A 110 25.38 -4.17 8.97
C GLY A 110 25.74 -5.03 7.76
N GLN A 111 27.00 -4.98 7.35
CA GLN A 111 27.56 -5.90 6.35
C GLN A 111 27.34 -7.36 6.77
N SER A 112 27.44 -7.65 8.06
CA SER A 112 27.05 -8.93 8.67
C SER A 112 26.49 -8.73 10.07
N ARG A 113 25.56 -9.60 10.47
CA ARG A 113 24.92 -9.57 11.80
C ARG A 113 25.92 -9.62 12.96
N SER A 114 26.90 -10.51 12.88
CA SER A 114 27.91 -10.71 13.93
C SER A 114 29.15 -9.82 13.75
N GLY A 115 29.51 -9.46 12.51
CA GLY A 115 30.69 -8.67 12.24
C GLY A 115 30.50 -7.17 12.48
N VAL A 116 29.27 -6.65 12.47
CA VAL A 116 28.99 -5.25 12.85
C VAL A 116 28.45 -5.21 14.26
N LYS A 117 29.20 -4.58 15.18
CA LYS A 117 28.84 -4.44 16.59
C LYS A 117 28.71 -2.97 16.99
N CYS A 118 27.49 -2.53 17.22
CA CYS A 118 27.15 -1.23 17.79
C CYS A 118 27.21 -1.33 19.33
N SER A 119 28.34 -0.93 19.92
CA SER A 119 28.61 -0.97 21.36
C SER A 119 28.08 0.28 22.05
N ILE A 120 26.98 0.15 22.81
CA ILE A 120 26.35 1.24 23.54
C ILE A 120 27.15 1.60 24.78
N THR A 121 27.62 2.85 24.84
CA THR A 121 28.33 3.42 26.00
C THR A 121 27.58 4.58 26.65
N MET A 122 26.55 5.12 25.98
CA MET A 122 25.69 6.16 26.55
C MET A 122 24.81 5.63 27.70
N THR A 123 24.55 6.47 28.70
CA THR A 123 23.91 6.07 29.97
C THR A 123 22.48 6.56 30.17
N ASN A 124 21.99 7.41 29.26
CA ASN A 124 20.64 7.99 29.32
C ASN A 124 19.89 7.77 28.01
N SER A 125 18.57 7.89 28.03
CA SER A 125 17.70 7.85 26.85
C SER A 125 17.73 6.53 26.05
N ASP A 126 17.66 6.61 24.73
CA ASP A 126 17.49 5.50 23.79
C ASP A 126 18.62 5.57 22.77
N ALA A 127 19.29 4.44 22.50
CA ALA A 127 20.48 4.40 21.66
C ALA A 127 20.16 4.51 20.17
N PHE A 128 19.18 3.75 19.67
CA PHE A 128 18.63 3.90 18.33
C PHE A 128 17.19 4.42 18.41
N SER A 129 17.00 5.67 17.97
CA SER A 129 15.75 6.43 18.10
C SER A 129 15.04 6.53 16.77
N PHE A 130 13.81 6.04 16.72
CA PHE A 130 12.86 6.29 15.64
C PHE A 130 11.80 7.26 16.16
N ASP A 131 11.96 8.53 15.85
CA ASP A 131 11.13 9.62 16.36
C ASP A 131 10.34 10.28 15.23
N ASN A 132 9.03 10.01 15.15
CA ASN A 132 8.15 10.53 14.11
C ASN A 132 8.68 10.26 12.67
N VAL A 133 9.17 9.03 12.45
CA VAL A 133 9.74 8.59 11.16
C VAL A 133 8.93 7.47 10.53
N LYS A 134 9.09 7.28 9.23
CA LYS A 134 8.43 6.20 8.50
C LYS A 134 9.31 5.54 7.45
N ASN A 135 8.98 4.30 7.09
CA ASN A 135 9.63 3.55 6.02
C ASN A 135 11.15 3.40 6.22
N CYS A 136 11.59 3.18 7.45
CA CYS A 136 13.02 2.98 7.77
C CYS A 136 13.20 1.88 8.80
N GLY A 137 14.41 1.36 8.90
CA GLY A 137 14.67 0.25 9.82
C GLY A 137 16.14 -0.12 9.95
N LEU A 138 16.39 -1.12 10.79
CA LEU A 138 17.72 -1.68 11.03
C LEU A 138 17.79 -3.11 10.49
N TYR A 139 18.92 -3.47 9.87
CA TYR A 139 19.18 -4.79 9.33
C TYR A 139 20.52 -5.37 9.80
N ASN A 140 20.55 -6.68 10.06
CA ASN A 140 21.78 -7.48 9.98
C ASN A 140 22.98 -6.91 10.77
N LEU A 141 22.79 -6.54 12.03
CA LEU A 141 23.84 -6.03 12.92
C LEU A 141 23.61 -6.46 14.37
N THR A 142 24.63 -6.31 15.20
CA THR A 142 24.57 -6.53 16.65
C THR A 142 24.55 -5.19 17.39
N ILE A 143 23.58 -5.00 18.28
CA ILE A 143 23.52 -3.90 19.24
C ILE A 143 23.86 -4.49 20.61
N GLN A 144 24.85 -3.96 21.30
CA GLN A 144 25.31 -4.54 22.56
C GLN A 144 25.63 -3.47 23.59
N GLY A 145 25.15 -3.64 24.82
CA GLY A 145 25.59 -2.85 25.96
C GLY A 145 27.07 -3.05 26.32
N SER A 146 27.80 -1.98 26.60
CA SER A 146 29.23 -2.04 26.95
C SER A 146 29.53 -2.48 28.39
N TRP A 147 28.49 -2.79 29.18
CA TRP A 147 28.54 -3.06 30.63
C TRP A 147 28.59 -4.55 30.98
N GLY A 148 28.98 -5.40 30.03
CA GLY A 148 29.13 -6.85 30.22
C GLY A 148 27.80 -7.61 30.35
N THR A 149 27.91 -8.92 30.52
CA THR A 149 26.77 -9.84 30.63
C THR A 149 26.02 -9.64 31.95
N PRO A 150 24.68 -9.69 31.97
CA PRO A 150 23.90 -9.73 33.20
C PRO A 150 24.40 -10.80 34.17
N LYS A 151 24.57 -10.41 35.44
CA LYS A 151 24.92 -11.30 36.56
C LYS A 151 23.77 -12.26 36.83
N TYR A 152 22.55 -11.78 36.68
CA TYR A 152 21.35 -12.50 37.04
C TYR A 152 20.51 -12.82 35.80
N PRO A 153 20.27 -14.11 35.50
CA PRO A 153 19.39 -14.51 34.40
C PRO A 153 17.89 -14.28 34.72
N TRP A 154 17.56 -14.08 36.00
CA TRP A 154 16.21 -14.19 36.55
C TRP A 154 15.19 -13.15 36.07
N ASN A 155 13.93 -13.57 36.07
CA ASN A 155 12.77 -12.76 35.76
C ASN A 155 11.86 -12.50 36.99
N TYR A 156 12.32 -11.68 37.94
CA TYR A 156 11.45 -11.22 39.03
C TYR A 156 11.83 -9.83 39.52
N SER A 157 10.85 -9.08 40.02
CA SER A 157 10.93 -7.64 40.32
C SER A 157 11.73 -7.28 41.57
N LEU A 158 12.85 -7.96 41.83
CA LEU A 158 13.74 -7.64 42.95
C LEU A 158 14.65 -6.46 42.60
N ASP A 159 14.90 -5.57 43.57
CA ASP A 159 15.77 -4.41 43.36
C ASP A 159 17.23 -4.81 43.10
N GLU A 160 17.67 -5.96 43.61
CA GLU A 160 18.99 -6.54 43.32
C GLU A 160 19.18 -6.88 41.83
N ASN A 161 18.07 -7.04 41.08
CA ASN A 161 18.09 -7.23 39.63
C ASN A 161 18.27 -5.92 38.86
N ARG A 162 18.41 -4.78 39.56
CA ARG A 162 18.91 -3.52 39.01
C ARG A 162 20.43 -3.50 39.13
N GLU A 163 21.10 -4.32 38.31
CA GLU A 163 22.53 -4.61 38.47
C GLU A 163 23.46 -3.40 38.29
N PHE A 164 22.96 -2.33 37.67
CA PHE A 164 23.69 -1.07 37.52
C PHE A 164 22.75 0.11 37.23
N ASN A 165 23.23 1.33 37.48
CA ASN A 165 22.46 2.57 37.34
C ASN A 165 22.38 3.10 35.89
N ASN A 166 22.09 2.18 34.96
CA ASN A 166 21.89 2.32 33.51
C ASN A 166 20.44 2.33 33.01
N SER A 167 19.74 3.44 32.72
CA SER A 167 18.34 3.36 32.23
C SER A 167 18.16 3.29 30.69
N ASN A 168 19.25 3.19 29.93
CA ASN A 168 19.24 3.24 28.47
C ASN A 168 18.38 2.15 27.84
N ILE A 169 17.64 2.54 26.79
CA ILE A 169 16.87 1.63 25.93
C ILE A 169 17.67 1.39 24.65
N SER A 170 17.86 0.13 24.25
CA SER A 170 18.71 -0.16 23.07
C SER A 170 18.07 0.35 21.76
N VAL A 171 16.78 0.09 21.57
CA VAL A 171 16.02 0.59 20.40
C VAL A 171 14.66 1.12 20.83
N LYS A 172 14.27 2.32 20.39
CA LYS A 172 12.97 2.90 20.69
C LYS A 172 12.26 3.42 19.45
N LEU A 173 11.05 2.90 19.19
CA LEU A 173 10.12 3.40 18.19
C LEU A 173 9.05 4.23 18.85
N LYS A 174 9.20 5.56 18.83
CA LYS A 174 8.34 6.51 19.54
C LYS A 174 6.98 6.70 18.84
N ASN A 175 6.04 7.33 19.53
CA ASN A 175 4.75 7.72 18.96
C ASN A 175 4.92 8.50 17.65
N GLY A 176 4.02 8.29 16.69
CA GLY A 176 4.09 8.90 15.36
C GLY A 176 5.00 8.17 14.37
N THR A 177 5.85 7.24 14.83
CA THR A 177 6.60 6.34 13.95
C THR A 177 5.68 5.26 13.37
N THR A 178 5.87 4.90 12.09
CA THR A 178 5.08 3.85 11.44
C THR A 178 5.79 3.23 10.23
N ASP A 179 5.44 2.00 9.86
CA ASP A 179 6.07 1.27 8.75
C ASP A 179 7.59 1.15 8.92
N CYS A 180 8.04 0.97 10.17
CA CYS A 180 9.44 0.74 10.51
C CYS A 180 9.70 -0.71 10.90
N TRP A 181 10.97 -1.12 10.87
CA TRP A 181 11.30 -2.51 11.12
C TRP A 181 12.67 -2.71 11.77
N LEU A 182 12.79 -3.83 12.48
CA LEU A 182 14.04 -4.42 12.93
C LEU A 182 14.10 -5.83 12.33
N ASP A 183 15.11 -6.12 11.51
CA ASP A 183 15.21 -7.41 10.81
C ASP A 183 16.62 -8.00 10.98
N LYS A 184 16.70 -9.23 11.49
CA LYS A 184 17.96 -9.96 11.71
C LYS A 184 18.96 -9.21 12.61
N LEU A 185 18.48 -8.63 13.71
CA LEU A 185 19.34 -7.97 14.70
C LEU A 185 19.67 -8.87 15.87
N THR A 186 20.88 -8.78 16.39
CA THR A 186 21.20 -9.31 17.73
C THR A 186 21.23 -8.16 18.72
N ILE A 187 20.44 -8.21 19.80
CA ILE A 187 20.45 -7.22 20.88
C ILE A 187 20.93 -7.92 22.15
N LEU A 188 22.11 -7.55 22.63
CA LEU A 188 22.78 -8.20 23.76
C LEU A 188 22.94 -7.26 24.93
N ASN A 189 22.68 -7.78 26.13
CA ASN A 189 23.02 -7.13 27.39
C ASN A 189 22.50 -5.68 27.42
N SER A 190 21.22 -5.47 27.18
CA SER A 190 20.64 -4.12 27.26
C SER A 190 20.73 -3.56 28.69
N ALA A 191 20.72 -2.23 28.84
CA ALA A 191 20.83 -1.60 30.15
C ALA A 191 19.51 -1.78 30.90
N ASN A 192 18.46 -1.25 30.29
CA ASN A 192 17.09 -1.40 30.72
C ASN A 192 16.33 -2.27 29.71
N ASP A 193 15.64 -1.65 28.75
CA ASP A 193 14.85 -2.39 27.78
C ASP A 193 15.63 -2.62 26.49
N PRO A 194 15.65 -3.85 25.94
CA PRO A 194 16.18 -4.09 24.61
C PRO A 194 15.36 -3.34 23.55
N MET A 195 14.05 -3.19 23.75
CA MET A 195 13.19 -2.50 22.80
C MET A 195 11.95 -1.88 23.46
N ARG A 196 11.59 -0.65 23.08
CA ARG A 196 10.26 -0.08 23.33
C ARG A 196 9.60 0.39 22.03
N CYS A 197 8.33 0.04 21.83
CA CYS A 197 7.57 0.38 20.63
C CYS A 197 6.15 0.85 20.97
N PRO A 198 5.95 2.12 21.35
CA PRO A 198 4.65 2.80 21.29
C PRO A 198 4.17 3.15 19.88
N ALA A 199 4.96 2.84 18.85
CA ALA A 199 4.63 3.03 17.43
C ALA A 199 3.70 1.95 16.85
N ASP A 200 3.09 2.27 15.70
CA ASP A 200 2.09 1.42 15.03
C ASP A 200 2.59 0.91 13.67
N HIS A 201 2.10 -0.26 13.24
CA HIS A 201 2.45 -0.88 11.94
C HIS A 201 3.96 -1.11 11.75
N ASN A 202 4.62 -1.74 12.72
CA ASN A 202 6.04 -2.07 12.64
C ASN A 202 6.28 -3.58 12.64
N THR A 203 7.37 -4.02 12.02
CA THR A 203 7.75 -5.43 11.98
C THR A 203 9.07 -5.69 12.69
N PHE A 204 9.04 -6.61 13.64
CA PHE A 204 10.20 -7.11 14.38
C PHE A 204 10.42 -8.55 13.96
N ARG A 205 11.46 -8.79 13.15
CA ARG A 205 11.68 -10.08 12.50
C ARG A 205 13.08 -10.62 12.73
N ASP A 206 13.19 -11.92 12.97
CA ASP A 206 14.46 -12.64 13.12
C ASP A 206 15.39 -12.04 14.20
N LEU A 207 14.82 -11.44 15.26
CA LEU A 207 15.60 -10.82 16.33
C LEU A 207 16.17 -11.90 17.25
N ILE A 208 17.41 -11.72 17.70
CA ILE A 208 17.98 -12.48 18.82
C ILE A 208 18.17 -11.48 19.93
N VAL A 209 17.44 -11.64 21.03
CA VAL A 209 17.52 -10.74 22.18
C VAL A 209 17.92 -11.56 23.40
N ASP A 210 19.06 -11.20 23.99
CA ASP A 210 19.62 -11.94 25.12
C ASP A 210 20.18 -10.97 26.16
N GLY A 211 19.52 -10.96 27.32
CA GLY A 211 20.02 -10.30 28.51
C GLY A 211 19.66 -8.81 28.60
N CYS A 212 19.15 -8.45 29.77
CA CYS A 212 19.12 -7.07 30.24
C CYS A 212 19.64 -6.98 31.67
N LYS A 213 20.26 -5.86 31.98
CA LYS A 213 20.90 -5.62 33.28
C LYS A 213 19.95 -5.11 34.35
N ARG A 214 18.80 -4.56 33.96
CA ARG A 214 17.75 -4.09 34.87
C ARG A 214 16.48 -4.86 34.64
N LYS A 215 16.08 -5.62 35.65
CA LYS A 215 14.87 -6.45 35.69
C LYS A 215 14.10 -6.23 37.00
N ALA A 216 14.23 -5.06 37.62
CA ALA A 216 13.52 -4.70 38.83
C ALA A 216 12.10 -4.17 38.51
N GLY A 217 11.36 -3.70 39.52
CA GLY A 217 10.05 -3.04 39.35
C GLY A 217 10.06 -1.82 38.42
N GLY A 218 8.89 -1.40 37.93
CA GLY A 218 8.74 -0.15 37.16
C GLY A 218 8.98 -0.22 35.64
N ALA A 219 8.53 -1.31 35.00
CA ALA A 219 8.69 -1.54 33.55
C ALA A 219 10.15 -1.55 33.08
N GLU A 220 10.97 -2.36 33.75
CA GLU A 220 12.38 -2.57 33.42
C GLU A 220 12.65 -3.97 32.87
N GLY A 221 13.46 -4.05 31.83
CA GLY A 221 13.86 -5.30 31.19
C GLY A 221 12.82 -5.86 30.22
N TYR A 222 12.07 -4.99 29.53
CA TYR A 222 10.93 -5.38 28.71
C TYR A 222 11.30 -5.42 27.23
N PHE A 223 10.86 -6.45 26.53
CA PHE A 223 10.59 -6.32 25.10
C PHE A 223 9.20 -5.71 24.95
N PHE A 224 9.12 -4.39 24.83
CA PHE A 224 7.92 -3.63 25.18
C PHE A 224 7.16 -3.14 23.95
N ILE A 225 6.05 -3.79 23.63
CA ILE A 225 5.08 -3.37 22.61
C ILE A 225 3.98 -2.55 23.28
N GLN A 226 3.78 -1.33 22.79
CA GLN A 226 2.87 -0.33 23.35
C GLN A 226 1.94 0.30 22.30
N GLY A 227 2.22 0.11 21.01
CA GLY A 227 1.35 0.50 19.90
C GLY A 227 0.50 -0.65 19.36
N ARG A 228 -0.17 -0.40 18.24
CA ARG A 228 -1.10 -1.32 17.57
C ARG A 228 -0.57 -1.84 16.24
N ASP A 229 -1.20 -2.92 15.79
CA ASP A 229 -0.99 -3.49 14.44
C ASP A 229 0.49 -3.81 14.16
N ASN A 230 1.30 -4.14 15.18
CA ASN A 230 2.69 -4.56 15.01
C ASN A 230 2.79 -6.07 14.80
N LEU A 231 3.84 -6.51 14.10
CA LEU A 231 4.16 -7.91 13.83
C LEU A 231 5.49 -8.28 14.49
N VAL A 232 5.50 -9.31 15.33
CA VAL A 232 6.70 -9.92 15.91
C VAL A 232 6.82 -11.35 15.39
N THR A 233 7.89 -11.69 14.67
CA THR A 233 8.02 -13.03 14.07
C THR A 233 9.46 -13.53 13.93
N GLY A 234 9.68 -14.84 14.02
CA GLY A 234 11.01 -15.45 13.88
C GLY A 234 12.01 -15.06 14.97
N CYS A 235 11.58 -14.45 16.07
CA CYS A 235 12.46 -13.94 17.10
C CYS A 235 12.83 -15.01 18.13
N GLU A 236 14.05 -14.94 18.65
CA GLU A 236 14.55 -15.70 19.79
C GLU A 236 14.82 -14.73 20.95
N ILE A 237 14.11 -14.86 22.07
CA ILE A 237 14.19 -13.88 23.18
C ILE A 237 14.34 -14.61 24.52
N THR A 238 15.32 -14.19 25.34
CA THR A 238 15.63 -14.80 26.63
C THR A 238 16.29 -13.81 27.61
N HIS A 239 16.31 -14.17 28.90
CA HIS A 239 16.97 -13.42 29.99
C HIS A 239 16.51 -11.96 30.10
N LEU A 240 15.21 -11.75 29.90
CA LEU A 240 14.52 -10.49 30.10
C LEU A 240 13.64 -10.57 31.34
N ARG A 241 12.92 -9.48 31.64
CA ARG A 241 11.81 -9.54 32.58
C ARG A 241 10.55 -10.00 31.86
N HIS A 242 10.01 -9.18 30.96
CA HIS A 242 8.79 -9.55 30.24
C HIS A 242 8.92 -9.32 28.74
N ILE A 243 8.26 -10.14 27.94
CA ILE A 243 7.82 -9.73 26.60
C ILE A 243 6.44 -9.11 26.78
N SER A 244 6.32 -7.79 26.71
CA SER A 244 5.12 -7.07 27.18
C SER A 244 4.35 -6.45 26.03
N LEU A 245 3.03 -6.68 26.02
CA LEU A 245 2.02 -5.99 25.23
C LEU A 245 1.16 -5.18 26.22
N GLN A 246 1.49 -3.91 26.43
CA GLN A 246 0.89 -3.10 27.49
C GLN A 246 0.68 -1.64 27.10
N GLY A 247 -0.47 -1.09 27.48
CA GLY A 247 -0.86 0.31 27.29
C GLY A 247 -2.12 0.48 26.44
N SER A 248 -2.82 1.60 26.60
CA SER A 248 -4.15 1.86 26.01
C SER A 248 -4.21 1.86 24.48
N ASN A 249 -3.07 1.84 23.79
CA ASN A 249 -3.01 1.80 22.34
C ASN A 249 -2.69 0.39 21.82
N VAL A 250 -2.43 -0.59 22.70
CA VAL A 250 -2.06 -1.94 22.32
C VAL A 250 -3.27 -2.71 21.85
N GLU A 251 -3.37 -2.89 20.54
CA GLU A 251 -4.48 -3.60 19.90
C GLU A 251 -4.05 -4.25 18.58
N TYR A 252 -4.60 -5.42 18.25
CA TYR A 252 -4.39 -6.10 16.96
C TYR A 252 -2.92 -6.43 16.60
N ASN A 253 -2.03 -6.46 17.59
CA ASN A 253 -0.67 -6.93 17.37
C ASN A 253 -0.66 -8.45 17.12
N VAL A 254 0.27 -8.91 16.30
CA VAL A 254 0.46 -10.32 15.96
C VAL A 254 1.86 -10.76 16.38
N VAL A 255 1.92 -11.76 17.25
CA VAL A 255 3.15 -12.41 17.70
C VAL A 255 3.13 -13.85 17.17
N TYR A 256 3.95 -14.11 16.15
CA TYR A 256 3.86 -15.30 15.30
C TYR A 256 5.19 -16.02 15.11
N ASP A 257 5.24 -17.34 15.33
CA ASP A 257 6.43 -18.18 15.03
C ASP A 257 7.72 -17.67 15.68
N ASN A 258 7.69 -17.46 17.00
CA ASN A 258 8.85 -17.05 17.79
C ASN A 258 9.29 -18.16 18.77
N ASP A 259 10.53 -18.07 19.26
CA ASP A 259 11.08 -18.87 20.36
C ASP A 259 11.36 -17.97 21.56
N PHE A 260 10.41 -17.92 22.49
CA PHE A 260 10.53 -17.13 23.69
C PHE A 260 10.85 -18.03 24.87
N ARG A 261 12.01 -17.79 25.49
CA ARG A 261 12.39 -18.36 26.77
C ARG A 261 12.09 -17.37 27.90
N GLN A 262 10.91 -16.79 27.76
CA GLN A 262 10.32 -15.76 28.59
C GLN A 262 8.80 -15.84 28.43
N GLU A 263 8.05 -15.45 29.44
CA GLU A 263 6.61 -15.21 29.30
C GLU A 263 6.31 -13.97 28.45
N ILE A 264 5.12 -14.02 27.85
CA ILE A 264 4.47 -12.86 27.25
C ILE A 264 3.54 -12.26 28.31
N SER A 265 3.35 -10.95 28.31
CA SER A 265 2.66 -10.22 29.37
C SER A 265 1.65 -9.21 28.82
N PHE A 266 0.42 -9.24 29.33
CA PHE A 266 -0.62 -8.22 29.14
C PHE A 266 -0.78 -7.42 30.44
N HIS A 267 0.18 -6.53 30.71
CA HIS A 267 0.44 -6.04 32.06
C HIS A 267 -0.56 -4.98 32.57
N SER A 268 -1.04 -4.05 31.73
CA SER A 268 -2.04 -3.06 32.19
C SER A 268 -2.70 -2.31 31.04
N GLY A 269 -4.02 -2.40 30.96
CA GLY A 269 -4.83 -1.48 30.17
C GLY A 269 -4.59 -1.57 28.66
N ASP A 270 -4.22 -2.74 28.13
CA ASP A 270 -4.24 -2.95 26.69
C ASP A 270 -5.69 -2.99 26.17
N ASN A 271 -5.88 -2.59 24.92
CA ASN A 271 -7.19 -2.61 24.31
C ASN A 271 -7.61 -4.01 23.84
N GLY A 272 -6.74 -5.02 23.95
CA GLY A 272 -7.06 -6.40 23.57
C GLY A 272 -6.93 -6.68 22.08
N ASN A 273 -7.65 -7.69 21.61
CA ASN A 273 -7.64 -8.16 20.21
C ASN A 273 -6.25 -8.51 19.68
N ASN A 274 -5.24 -8.75 20.52
CA ASN A 274 -3.92 -9.19 20.07
C ASN A 274 -3.94 -10.70 19.83
N LEU A 275 -3.11 -11.17 18.90
CA LEU A 275 -2.97 -12.57 18.55
C LEU A 275 -1.55 -13.05 18.86
N ILE A 276 -1.46 -14.10 19.68
CA ILE A 276 -0.23 -14.83 19.95
C ILE A 276 -0.41 -16.23 19.38
N THR A 277 0.33 -16.60 18.33
CA THR A 277 0.12 -17.89 17.67
C THR A 277 1.38 -18.56 17.13
N GLU A 278 1.40 -19.89 17.15
CA GLU A 278 2.49 -20.72 16.61
C GLU A 278 3.88 -20.45 17.24
N ASN A 279 3.93 -19.87 18.44
CA ASN A 279 5.18 -19.63 19.15
C ASN A 279 5.59 -20.85 20.00
N ARG A 280 6.88 -20.97 20.26
CA ARG A 280 7.44 -21.78 21.36
C ARG A 280 7.66 -20.85 22.54
N ILE A 281 6.98 -21.12 23.66
CA ILE A 281 7.06 -20.28 24.86
C ILE A 281 7.49 -21.16 26.03
N THR A 282 8.65 -20.84 26.62
CA THR A 282 9.22 -21.57 27.74
C THR A 282 9.34 -20.64 28.93
N LEU A 283 8.58 -20.90 29.99
CA LEU A 283 8.77 -20.22 31.27
C LEU A 283 10.08 -20.73 31.88
N PRO A 284 11.03 -19.84 32.21
CA PRO A 284 12.34 -20.26 32.66
C PRO A 284 12.27 -20.89 34.06
N SER A 285 13.19 -21.82 34.36
CA SER A 285 13.23 -22.58 35.63
C SER A 285 13.47 -21.71 36.86
N ASP A 286 13.99 -20.52 36.59
CA ASP A 286 14.51 -19.56 37.52
C ASP A 286 13.40 -18.59 37.98
N MET A 287 12.18 -18.76 37.45
CA MET A 287 10.93 -18.15 37.91
C MET A 287 10.41 -18.90 39.18
N PRO A 288 9.97 -18.21 40.23
CA PRO A 288 9.63 -18.83 41.54
C PRO A 288 8.35 -19.69 41.56
N PRO A 289 8.14 -20.56 42.58
CA PRO A 289 6.96 -21.43 42.71
C PRO A 289 5.69 -20.78 43.31
N ILE A 290 4.52 -21.39 43.05
CA ILE A 290 3.13 -20.89 43.26
C ILE A 290 2.69 -20.62 44.73
N ASN A 291 3.23 -21.32 45.73
CA ASN A 291 2.62 -21.48 47.07
C ASN A 291 2.60 -20.23 47.99
N LYS A 292 2.63 -19.02 47.42
CA LYS A 292 2.43 -17.73 48.11
C LYS A 292 1.40 -16.81 47.44
N ALA A 293 0.71 -17.29 46.39
CA ALA A 293 -0.23 -16.49 45.59
C ALA A 293 -1.70 -16.59 46.07
N GLU A 294 -2.02 -17.51 46.98
CA GLU A 294 -3.37 -17.67 47.51
C GLU A 294 -3.50 -17.04 48.90
N GLY A 295 -3.88 -15.76 48.94
CA GLY A 295 -4.16 -15.06 50.19
C GLY A 295 -4.44 -13.59 49.96
N GLU A 296 -5.74 -13.29 49.82
CA GLU A 296 -6.43 -12.00 50.02
C GLU A 296 -5.85 -10.70 49.41
N SER A 297 -6.75 -9.97 48.74
CA SER A 297 -6.53 -8.62 48.23
C SER A 297 -6.16 -7.63 49.34
N GLY A 298 -4.89 -7.22 49.36
CA GLY A 298 -4.40 -6.05 50.11
C GLY A 298 -3.21 -5.41 49.38
N PRO A 299 -2.92 -4.11 49.61
CA PRO A 299 -1.69 -3.50 49.13
C PRO A 299 -0.52 -4.21 49.82
N TYR A 300 0.40 -4.76 49.04
CA TYR A 300 1.60 -5.40 49.55
C TYR A 300 2.34 -4.43 50.49
N PRO A 301 2.54 -4.76 51.78
CA PRO A 301 3.59 -4.10 52.53
C PRO A 301 4.92 -4.51 51.90
N GLU A 302 5.69 -3.54 51.45
CA GLU A 302 7.14 -3.70 51.41
C GLU A 302 7.55 -4.20 52.80
N THR A 303 8.39 -5.23 52.86
CA THR A 303 8.84 -5.92 54.08
C THR A 303 7.91 -7.01 54.63
N GLU A 304 7.99 -8.21 54.04
CA GLU A 304 8.21 -9.42 54.84
C GLU A 304 8.67 -10.60 53.95
N ASN A 305 9.90 -11.05 54.18
CA ASN A 305 10.48 -12.33 53.77
C ASN A 305 11.02 -12.53 52.34
N ASN A 306 11.33 -11.50 51.54
CA ASN A 306 12.17 -11.65 50.33
C ASN A 306 11.78 -12.84 49.42
N LYS A 307 10.48 -13.18 49.34
CA LYS A 307 9.97 -14.26 48.50
C LYS A 307 9.25 -13.64 47.31
N PRO A 308 9.60 -14.01 46.09
CA PRO A 308 9.05 -13.38 44.91
C PRO A 308 7.58 -13.81 44.72
N ASN A 309 6.71 -12.82 44.55
CA ASN A 309 5.31 -13.03 44.19
C ASN A 309 5.25 -13.52 42.74
N TYR A 310 4.64 -14.69 42.53
CA TYR A 310 4.50 -15.28 41.21
C TYR A 310 3.33 -14.60 40.45
N PHE A 311 3.61 -14.10 39.24
CA PHE A 311 2.62 -13.53 38.31
C PHE A 311 2.82 -14.19 36.94
N ALA A 312 2.10 -15.26 36.66
CA ALA A 312 2.12 -15.86 35.32
C ALA A 312 1.32 -14.98 34.37
N ILE A 313 1.92 -13.92 33.83
CA ILE A 313 1.26 -13.09 32.84
C ILE A 313 1.14 -13.93 31.57
N MET A 314 -0.08 -14.08 31.05
CA MET A 314 -0.51 -15.07 30.03
C MET A 314 -0.65 -16.55 30.46
N GLY A 315 -0.46 -16.91 31.72
CA GLY A 315 -0.76 -18.27 32.21
C GLY A 315 -2.11 -18.39 32.94
N PRO A 316 -2.47 -19.62 33.34
CA PRO A 316 -3.41 -20.04 34.39
C PRO A 316 -3.81 -19.12 35.53
N TRP A 317 -2.86 -18.24 35.86
CA TRP A 317 -2.52 -17.91 37.23
C TRP A 317 -2.12 -16.43 37.36
N SER A 318 -2.37 -15.60 36.34
CA SER A 318 -2.15 -14.15 36.40
C SER A 318 -3.21 -13.53 37.31
N ILE A 319 -2.81 -12.78 38.35
CA ILE A 319 -3.75 -12.19 39.33
C ILE A 319 -3.61 -10.67 39.55
N GLN A 320 -2.59 -10.01 38.98
CA GLN A 320 -2.20 -8.64 39.36
C GLN A 320 -2.48 -7.55 38.30
N HIS A 321 -2.98 -7.91 37.12
CA HIS A 321 -3.04 -6.99 36.00
C HIS A 321 -4.45 -6.48 35.68
N GLN A 322 -4.52 -5.23 35.20
CA GLN A 322 -5.76 -4.67 34.69
C GLN A 322 -6.20 -5.48 33.47
N VAL A 323 -7.48 -5.84 33.46
CA VAL A 323 -8.09 -6.57 32.37
C VAL A 323 -8.07 -5.73 31.09
N SER A 324 -7.68 -6.35 29.98
CA SER A 324 -7.75 -5.77 28.65
C SER A 324 -9.18 -5.33 28.29
N ALA A 325 -9.34 -4.29 27.47
CA ALA A 325 -10.67 -3.82 27.05
C ALA A 325 -11.43 -4.89 26.21
N HIS A 326 -10.69 -5.65 25.41
CA HIS A 326 -11.16 -6.78 24.62
C HIS A 326 -10.30 -8.03 24.90
N PRO A 327 -10.77 -9.25 24.59
CA PRO A 327 -9.95 -10.44 24.76
C PRO A 327 -8.70 -10.44 23.85
N ASN A 328 -7.60 -10.98 24.37
CA ASN A 328 -6.45 -11.40 23.57
C ASN A 328 -6.52 -12.90 23.29
N PHE A 329 -5.92 -13.34 22.18
CA PHE A 329 -6.12 -14.69 21.63
C PHE A 329 -4.82 -15.47 21.51
N LEU A 330 -4.83 -16.69 22.05
CA LEU A 330 -3.73 -17.66 21.93
C LEU A 330 -4.16 -18.87 21.14
N TYR A 331 -3.34 -19.27 20.17
CA TYR A 331 -3.64 -20.45 19.36
C TYR A 331 -2.37 -21.15 18.89
N LYS A 332 -2.32 -22.49 18.96
CA LYS A 332 -1.18 -23.30 18.48
C LYS A 332 0.20 -22.92 19.06
N ASN A 333 0.25 -22.26 20.21
CA ASN A 333 1.52 -22.02 20.88
C ASN A 333 1.93 -23.29 21.63
N LYS A 334 3.20 -23.68 21.49
CA LYS A 334 3.83 -24.74 22.27
C LYS A 334 4.38 -24.14 23.55
N CYS A 335 3.56 -24.14 24.59
CA CYS A 335 3.91 -23.51 25.84
C CYS A 335 4.30 -24.54 26.90
N VAL A 336 5.47 -24.35 27.50
CA VAL A 336 6.04 -25.21 28.54
C VAL A 336 6.52 -24.36 29.71
N GLN A 337 6.55 -24.96 30.89
CA GLN A 337 7.15 -24.37 32.08
C GLN A 337 8.26 -25.28 32.60
N ASN A 338 9.36 -24.67 33.02
CA ASN A 338 10.49 -25.36 33.65
C ASN A 338 10.56 -25.11 35.18
N ASN A 339 9.70 -24.24 35.72
CA ASN A 339 9.62 -23.92 37.14
C ASN A 339 8.53 -24.72 37.88
N HIS A 340 8.50 -24.63 39.22
CA HIS A 340 7.52 -25.24 40.16
C HIS A 340 7.83 -26.65 40.72
N ASN A 341 9.02 -26.90 41.26
CA ASN A 341 9.30 -28.07 42.12
C ASN A 341 9.11 -29.49 41.52
N TYR A 342 8.98 -29.67 40.20
CA TYR A 342 8.84 -31.02 39.61
C TYR A 342 10.04 -31.53 38.81
N GLY A 343 11.11 -30.74 38.64
CA GLY A 343 12.30 -31.15 37.86
C GLY A 343 12.01 -31.58 36.41
N THR A 344 10.80 -31.31 35.91
CA THR A 344 10.26 -31.86 34.66
C THR A 344 9.58 -30.75 33.86
N ARG A 345 10.00 -30.63 32.60
CA ARG A 345 9.43 -29.72 31.61
C ARG A 345 7.95 -30.06 31.41
N THR A 346 7.05 -29.17 31.81
CA THR A 346 5.60 -29.44 31.84
C THR A 346 4.87 -28.56 30.82
N PRO A 347 4.15 -29.12 29.83
CA PRO A 347 3.28 -28.34 28.93
C PRO A 347 2.10 -27.70 29.69
N TRP A 348 1.73 -26.47 29.33
CA TRP A 348 0.56 -25.78 29.91
C TRP A 348 -0.41 -25.24 28.86
N SER A 349 -0.10 -25.39 27.57
CA SER A 349 -1.02 -25.14 26.46
C SER A 349 -1.36 -26.43 25.71
N ASP A 350 -2.50 -26.39 25.03
CA ASP A 350 -2.96 -27.40 24.09
C ASP A 350 -3.05 -26.76 22.70
N ASN A 351 -2.38 -27.36 21.71
CA ASN A 351 -2.30 -26.80 20.35
C ASN A 351 -3.64 -26.87 19.59
N GLU A 352 -4.58 -27.69 20.04
CA GLU A 352 -5.90 -27.82 19.41
C GLU A 352 -6.90 -26.79 19.96
N LYS A 353 -6.56 -26.12 21.07
CA LYS A 353 -7.42 -25.15 21.73
C LYS A 353 -7.05 -23.72 21.36
N VAL A 354 -8.07 -22.86 21.28
CA VAL A 354 -7.90 -21.40 21.32
C VAL A 354 -8.08 -20.97 22.76
N TYR A 355 -7.20 -20.12 23.27
CA TYR A 355 -7.30 -19.50 24.58
C TYR A 355 -7.64 -18.02 24.42
N SER A 356 -8.45 -17.49 25.34
CA SER A 356 -8.89 -16.09 25.33
C SER A 356 -8.88 -15.48 26.73
N GLY A 357 -8.66 -14.16 26.81
CA GLY A 357 -8.71 -13.37 28.04
C GLY A 357 -7.64 -12.29 28.10
N PRO A 358 -7.46 -11.63 29.25
CA PRO A 358 -8.30 -11.70 30.46
C PRO A 358 -9.65 -10.94 30.30
N ILE A 359 -10.68 -11.28 31.09
CA ILE A 359 -11.95 -10.52 31.23
C ILE A 359 -12.27 -10.30 32.74
N LYS A 360 -12.89 -9.17 33.11
CA LYS A 360 -13.19 -8.77 34.52
C LYS A 360 -14.33 -9.61 35.12
N ILE A 361 -14.13 -10.14 36.32
CA ILE A 361 -15.15 -10.86 37.12
C ILE A 361 -16.09 -9.86 37.81
N GLY A 362 -17.39 -10.15 37.78
CA GLY A 362 -18.51 -9.27 38.21
C GLY A 362 -19.67 -9.21 37.21
N LYS A 363 -19.47 -9.82 36.04
CA LYS A 363 -20.49 -10.13 35.04
C LYS A 363 -21.02 -11.54 35.29
N THR A 364 -22.34 -11.68 35.40
CA THR A 364 -23.04 -12.96 35.59
C THR A 364 -22.93 -13.84 34.34
N PRO A 365 -23.28 -15.15 34.40
CA PRO A 365 -23.41 -15.98 33.21
C PRO A 365 -24.34 -15.43 32.11
N THR A 366 -25.15 -14.43 32.44
CA THR A 366 -26.06 -13.70 31.54
C THR A 366 -25.46 -12.43 30.93
N ASP A 367 -24.31 -11.95 31.41
CA ASP A 367 -23.61 -10.75 30.92
C ASP A 367 -22.48 -11.06 29.90
N HIS A 368 -22.42 -12.31 29.44
CA HIS A 368 -21.45 -12.77 28.47
C HIS A 368 -21.68 -12.11 27.09
N ILE A 369 -20.60 -11.67 26.45
CA ILE A 369 -20.62 -11.38 25.02
C ILE A 369 -20.82 -12.73 24.33
N ASN A 370 -21.97 -12.92 23.68
CA ASN A 370 -22.52 -14.20 23.20
C ASN A 370 -21.74 -14.92 22.08
N ASN A 371 -20.41 -14.81 22.00
CA ASN A 371 -19.66 -15.36 20.89
C ASN A 371 -18.72 -16.53 21.21
N PHE A 372 -18.59 -17.07 22.43
CA PHE A 372 -17.73 -18.25 22.66
C PHE A 372 -18.17 -19.12 23.86
N PRO A 373 -18.36 -20.45 23.69
CA PRO A 373 -18.76 -21.38 24.74
C PRO A 373 -17.60 -21.80 25.68
N VAL A 374 -17.88 -21.85 26.98
CA VAL A 374 -16.98 -22.31 28.06
C VAL A 374 -17.18 -23.83 28.29
N TYR A 375 -16.10 -24.58 28.52
CA TYR A 375 -16.18 -25.90 29.19
C TYR A 375 -16.31 -25.67 30.70
N SER A 376 -17.38 -26.18 31.31
CA SER A 376 -17.59 -26.10 32.75
C SER A 376 -16.67 -27.04 33.54
N LYS A 377 -15.75 -26.49 34.33
CA LYS A 377 -15.72 -26.61 35.81
C LYS A 377 -14.55 -25.78 36.37
N GLY A 378 -14.89 -24.73 37.10
CA GLY A 378 -13.96 -23.76 37.70
C GLY A 378 -13.81 -22.51 36.82
N VAL A 379 -14.44 -21.41 37.22
CA VAL A 379 -14.16 -20.08 36.63
C VAL A 379 -12.74 -19.71 37.06
N PRO A 380 -11.80 -19.43 36.15
CA PRO A 380 -10.47 -18.98 36.53
C PRO A 380 -10.56 -17.66 37.31
N ASN A 381 -9.80 -17.54 38.39
CA ASN A 381 -9.69 -16.27 39.11
C ASN A 381 -9.05 -15.18 38.23
N LYS A 382 -9.40 -13.92 38.52
CA LYS A 382 -9.11 -12.69 37.76
C LYS A 382 -7.76 -12.72 37.04
N GLY A 383 -7.71 -12.34 35.76
CA GLY A 383 -6.45 -12.08 35.02
C GLY A 383 -5.95 -13.22 34.12
N THR A 384 -6.65 -14.36 34.12
CA THR A 384 -6.22 -15.61 33.48
C THR A 384 -6.83 -15.83 32.09
N LEU A 385 -6.09 -16.51 31.20
CA LEU A 385 -6.60 -17.04 29.93
C LEU A 385 -7.38 -18.35 30.13
N TYR A 386 -8.48 -18.52 29.41
CA TYR A 386 -9.28 -19.74 29.43
C TYR A 386 -9.40 -20.35 28.03
N ALA A 387 -9.41 -21.67 27.96
CA ALA A 387 -9.64 -22.38 26.70
C ALA A 387 -11.08 -22.22 26.21
N ILE A 388 -11.24 -22.04 24.90
CA ILE A 388 -12.50 -21.92 24.18
C ILE A 388 -12.80 -23.24 23.46
N ASN A 389 -14.06 -23.69 23.51
CA ASN A 389 -14.52 -24.81 22.69
C ASN A 389 -14.91 -24.31 21.28
N LEU A 390 -14.22 -24.82 20.25
CA LEU A 390 -14.44 -24.44 18.85
C LEU A 390 -15.70 -25.09 18.22
N ASN A 391 -16.38 -26.00 18.92
CA ASN A 391 -17.40 -26.88 18.34
C ASN A 391 -18.87 -26.48 18.63
N ASN A 392 -19.17 -25.38 19.35
CA ASN A 392 -20.58 -24.99 19.51
C ASN A 392 -20.97 -23.94 18.47
N ASN A 393 -21.78 -24.36 17.51
CA ASN A 393 -22.60 -23.50 16.67
C ASN A 393 -23.58 -22.69 17.54
N THR A 394 -23.14 -21.58 18.12
CA THR A 394 -24.06 -20.57 18.67
C THR A 394 -24.53 -19.69 17.52
N ASN A 395 -25.84 -19.68 17.27
CA ASN A 395 -26.47 -18.84 16.24
C ASN A 395 -26.45 -17.36 16.69
N ILE A 396 -25.45 -16.61 16.24
CA ILE A 396 -25.28 -15.17 16.35
C ILE A 396 -26.27 -14.48 15.41
N ALA A 397 -27.29 -13.85 16.00
CA ALA A 397 -28.32 -13.17 15.24
C ALA A 397 -27.89 -11.76 14.78
N VAL A 398 -28.45 -11.31 13.66
CA VAL A 398 -28.33 -9.92 13.19
C VAL A 398 -29.04 -8.97 14.16
N THR A 399 -28.30 -7.96 14.64
CA THR A 399 -28.83 -6.89 15.50
C THR A 399 -29.16 -5.62 14.73
N ASN A 400 -28.41 -5.30 13.66
CA ASN A 400 -28.65 -4.09 12.85
C ASN A 400 -28.19 -4.25 11.38
N VAL A 401 -28.70 -3.40 10.50
CA VAL A 401 -28.25 -3.23 9.11
C VAL A 401 -28.24 -1.75 8.72
N SER A 402 -27.26 -1.31 7.93
CA SER A 402 -27.24 0.03 7.30
C SER A 402 -26.84 -0.06 5.82
N LEU A 403 -27.08 1.01 5.03
CA LEU A 403 -26.76 1.07 3.60
C LEU A 403 -25.76 2.19 3.29
N THR A 404 -24.82 1.91 2.40
CA THR A 404 -23.88 2.90 1.84
C THR A 404 -23.91 2.84 0.31
N PRO A 405 -24.15 3.97 -0.39
CA PRO A 405 -24.57 5.29 0.12
C PRO A 405 -26.04 5.32 0.59
N ALA A 406 -26.39 6.29 1.44
CA ALA A 406 -27.76 6.50 1.93
C ALA A 406 -28.68 7.24 0.92
N SER A 407 -28.11 7.86 -0.12
CA SER A 407 -28.85 8.47 -1.23
C SER A 407 -28.08 8.36 -2.55
N LEU A 408 -28.82 8.40 -3.67
CA LEU A 408 -28.32 8.35 -5.04
C LEU A 408 -29.02 9.40 -5.90
N SER A 409 -28.27 10.03 -6.80
CA SER A 409 -28.79 10.87 -7.89
C SER A 409 -28.32 10.28 -9.22
N LEU A 410 -29.24 9.83 -10.05
CA LEU A 410 -28.98 9.10 -11.30
C LEU A 410 -29.74 9.72 -12.48
N THR A 411 -29.28 9.51 -13.70
CA THR A 411 -30.06 9.77 -14.91
C THR A 411 -30.73 8.47 -15.38
N ALA A 412 -31.92 8.54 -15.98
CA ALA A 412 -32.60 7.35 -16.48
C ALA A 412 -31.67 6.53 -17.40
N GLY A 413 -31.63 5.21 -17.19
CA GLY A 413 -30.69 4.28 -17.84
C GLY A 413 -29.41 3.99 -17.04
N ALA A 414 -29.04 4.80 -16.04
CA ALA A 414 -27.86 4.58 -15.23
C ALA A 414 -28.07 3.50 -14.14
N THR A 415 -26.98 2.86 -13.72
CA THR A 415 -26.99 1.84 -12.64
C THR A 415 -26.00 2.14 -11.53
N LYS A 416 -26.30 1.73 -10.29
CA LYS A 416 -25.39 1.83 -9.14
C LYS A 416 -25.64 0.72 -8.12
N THR A 417 -24.59 0.19 -7.52
CA THR A 417 -24.70 -0.85 -6.47
C THR A 417 -24.75 -0.23 -5.07
N LEU A 418 -25.66 -0.73 -4.23
CA LEU A 418 -25.73 -0.44 -2.80
C LEU A 418 -25.08 -1.59 -1.99
N THR A 419 -24.35 -1.25 -0.93
CA THR A 419 -23.71 -2.24 -0.06
C THR A 419 -24.35 -2.21 1.34
N PRO A 420 -24.92 -3.33 1.83
CA PRO A 420 -25.42 -3.45 3.19
C PRO A 420 -24.28 -3.71 4.18
N ASN A 421 -24.31 -3.03 5.31
CA ASN A 421 -23.43 -3.25 6.45
C ASN A 421 -24.22 -3.90 7.59
N ILE A 422 -23.89 -5.16 7.93
CA ILE A 422 -24.63 -5.99 8.89
C ILE A 422 -23.87 -6.05 10.23
N VAL A 423 -24.59 -5.86 11.33
CA VAL A 423 -24.06 -5.90 12.70
C VAL A 423 -24.76 -7.00 13.51
N PRO A 424 -24.03 -7.80 14.31
CA PRO A 424 -22.58 -7.89 14.29
C PRO A 424 -22.09 -8.49 12.96
N SER A 425 -20.86 -8.15 12.56
CA SER A 425 -20.29 -8.60 11.29
C SER A 425 -20.07 -10.11 11.23
N ASN A 426 -20.24 -10.84 12.35
CA ASN A 426 -20.16 -12.29 12.44
C ASN A 426 -21.52 -12.98 12.64
N ALA A 427 -22.65 -12.30 12.37
CA ALA A 427 -23.95 -12.96 12.35
C ALA A 427 -23.95 -14.17 11.39
N ASN A 428 -24.60 -15.28 11.79
CA ASN A 428 -24.56 -16.54 11.03
C ASN A 428 -25.30 -16.44 9.70
N ASN A 429 -26.44 -15.73 9.67
CA ASN A 429 -27.23 -15.53 8.46
C ASN A 429 -27.23 -14.05 8.05
N LYS A 430 -26.36 -13.71 7.10
CA LYS A 430 -26.21 -12.35 6.53
C LYS A 430 -27.02 -12.14 5.25
N SER A 431 -27.86 -13.10 4.89
CA SER A 431 -28.64 -13.01 3.66
C SER A 431 -29.56 -11.80 3.74
N VAL A 432 -29.70 -11.08 2.64
CA VAL A 432 -30.58 -9.92 2.54
C VAL A 432 -31.52 -10.07 1.35
N SER A 433 -32.63 -9.36 1.43
CA SER A 433 -33.59 -9.16 0.35
C SER A 433 -33.72 -7.67 0.06
N TRP A 434 -34.03 -7.33 -1.18
CA TRP A 434 -34.12 -5.96 -1.66
C TRP A 434 -35.52 -5.68 -2.17
N LEU A 435 -35.98 -4.44 -1.97
CA LEU A 435 -37.27 -3.97 -2.45
C LEU A 435 -37.16 -2.52 -2.90
N SER A 436 -37.80 -2.18 -4.01
CA SER A 436 -38.07 -0.78 -4.38
C SER A 436 -39.54 -0.45 -4.08
N ASN A 437 -39.82 0.72 -3.53
CA ASN A 437 -41.20 1.20 -3.40
C ASN A 437 -41.81 1.62 -4.75
N ASN A 438 -40.98 1.90 -5.76
CA ASN A 438 -41.41 2.28 -7.09
C ASN A 438 -40.41 1.84 -8.16
N ALA A 439 -40.55 0.59 -8.61
CA ALA A 439 -39.68 0.00 -9.63
C ALA A 439 -39.79 0.68 -11.01
N SER A 440 -40.87 1.45 -11.28
CA SER A 440 -41.00 2.23 -12.52
C SER A 440 -40.11 3.47 -12.56
N ILE A 441 -39.63 3.95 -11.40
CA ILE A 441 -38.67 5.05 -11.27
C ILE A 441 -37.26 4.50 -11.06
N ALA A 442 -37.08 3.58 -10.09
CA ALA A 442 -35.82 2.88 -9.88
C ALA A 442 -36.06 1.44 -9.40
N SER A 443 -35.53 0.45 -10.12
CA SER A 443 -35.60 -0.96 -9.75
C SER A 443 -34.31 -1.41 -9.07
N VAL A 444 -34.37 -2.44 -8.21
CA VAL A 444 -33.20 -3.07 -7.58
C VAL A 444 -33.24 -4.58 -7.77
N ASN A 445 -32.09 -5.21 -8.03
CA ASN A 445 -31.99 -6.67 -8.13
C ASN A 445 -31.50 -7.32 -6.82
N ASN A 446 -31.43 -8.66 -6.79
CA ASN A 446 -31.02 -9.42 -5.60
C ASN A 446 -29.58 -9.14 -5.13
N ASN A 447 -28.73 -8.58 -6.00
CA ASN A 447 -27.35 -8.21 -5.68
C ASN A 447 -27.22 -6.75 -5.21
N GLY A 448 -28.32 -6.03 -5.01
CA GLY A 448 -28.31 -4.63 -4.60
C GLY A 448 -27.95 -3.64 -5.72
N VAL A 449 -28.02 -4.06 -6.99
CA VAL A 449 -27.80 -3.18 -8.15
C VAL A 449 -29.10 -2.43 -8.45
N VAL A 450 -29.07 -1.11 -8.27
CA VAL A 450 -30.14 -0.18 -8.59
C VAL A 450 -30.02 0.25 -10.05
N THR A 451 -31.13 0.25 -10.79
CA THR A 451 -31.25 0.76 -12.17
C THR A 451 -32.27 1.89 -12.18
N ALA A 452 -31.88 3.06 -12.69
CA ALA A 452 -32.75 4.20 -12.88
C ALA A 452 -33.59 4.01 -14.15
N VAL A 453 -34.92 4.09 -14.05
CA VAL A 453 -35.86 3.75 -15.12
C VAL A 453 -36.49 5.02 -15.73
N SER A 454 -37.08 5.89 -14.91
CA SER A 454 -37.68 7.15 -15.36
C SER A 454 -37.50 8.25 -14.32
N ALA A 455 -37.66 9.51 -14.74
CA ALA A 455 -37.53 10.64 -13.83
C ALA A 455 -38.52 10.56 -12.64
N GLY A 456 -38.04 10.94 -11.45
CA GLY A 456 -38.82 10.87 -10.22
C GLY A 456 -37.97 10.46 -9.00
N SER A 457 -38.62 10.09 -7.90
CA SER A 457 -37.96 9.63 -6.66
C SER A 457 -38.47 8.25 -6.24
N ALA A 458 -37.55 7.37 -5.83
CA ALA A 458 -37.85 6.04 -5.31
C ALA A 458 -36.99 5.72 -4.08
N THR A 459 -37.48 4.86 -3.20
CA THR A 459 -36.78 4.38 -2.01
C THR A 459 -36.49 2.90 -2.15
N ILE A 460 -35.21 2.54 -2.03
CA ILE A 460 -34.73 1.16 -2.00
C ILE A 460 -34.57 0.73 -0.55
N THR A 461 -35.16 -0.40 -0.18
CA THR A 461 -35.10 -1.01 1.15
C THR A 461 -34.31 -2.30 1.08
N VAL A 462 -33.34 -2.47 1.99
CA VAL A 462 -32.72 -3.77 2.27
C VAL A 462 -33.34 -4.36 3.54
N LYS A 463 -33.56 -5.68 3.54
CA LYS A 463 -34.09 -6.41 4.69
C LYS A 463 -33.28 -7.67 4.95
N THR A 464 -32.78 -7.84 6.17
CA THR A 464 -32.03 -9.04 6.57
C THR A 464 -32.97 -10.23 6.73
N ALA A 465 -32.57 -11.39 6.21
CA ALA A 465 -33.33 -12.64 6.36
C ALA A 465 -33.39 -13.06 7.83
N ASP A 466 -32.30 -12.81 8.57
CA ASP A 466 -32.27 -13.00 10.00
C ASP A 466 -32.83 -11.78 10.74
N LYS A 467 -33.85 -12.02 11.56
CA LYS A 467 -34.56 -11.03 12.40
C LYS A 467 -35.12 -9.80 11.68
N ASN A 468 -35.25 -9.79 10.35
CA ASN A 468 -35.99 -8.79 9.57
C ASN A 468 -35.55 -7.33 9.80
N LYS A 469 -34.26 -7.06 10.06
CA LYS A 469 -33.74 -5.69 10.20
C LYS A 469 -33.76 -4.99 8.85
N THR A 470 -34.01 -3.68 8.82
CA THR A 470 -34.16 -2.90 7.59
C THR A 470 -33.29 -1.64 7.55
N ALA A 471 -32.90 -1.24 6.35
CA ALA A 471 -32.30 0.06 6.06
C ALA A 471 -32.73 0.54 4.66
N THR A 472 -32.68 1.85 4.43
CA THR A 472 -33.22 2.48 3.19
C THR A 472 -32.21 3.39 2.50
N CYS A 473 -32.36 3.54 1.18
CA CYS A 473 -31.63 4.48 0.34
C CYS A 473 -32.61 5.24 -0.58
N THR A 474 -32.50 6.57 -0.65
CA THR A 474 -33.33 7.39 -1.54
C THR A 474 -32.65 7.58 -2.90
N VAL A 475 -33.37 7.33 -3.99
CA VAL A 475 -32.89 7.44 -5.37
C VAL A 475 -33.67 8.52 -6.10
N LEU A 476 -32.98 9.57 -6.54
CA LEU A 476 -33.53 10.62 -7.40
C LEU A 476 -33.08 10.38 -8.84
N VAL A 477 -34.04 10.32 -9.77
CA VAL A 477 -33.79 10.08 -11.20
C VAL A 477 -34.16 11.32 -12.03
N SER A 478 -33.27 11.73 -12.93
CA SER A 478 -33.50 12.79 -13.93
C SER A 478 -33.69 12.25 -15.36
N THR A 479 -34.31 13.05 -16.24
CA THR A 479 -34.48 12.70 -17.66
C THR A 479 -33.16 12.77 -18.42
N PRO A 480 -32.91 11.87 -19.39
CA PRO A 480 -31.81 12.02 -20.34
C PRO A 480 -32.09 13.21 -21.28
N ASN A 481 -31.12 14.10 -21.48
CA ASN A 481 -31.20 15.09 -22.56
C ASN A 481 -30.86 14.39 -23.89
N ASN A 482 -31.85 14.24 -24.79
CA ASN A 482 -31.66 13.66 -26.13
C ASN A 482 -31.17 14.72 -27.12
N ASN A 483 -30.09 15.43 -26.79
CA ASN A 483 -29.44 16.31 -27.75
C ASN A 483 -28.34 15.54 -28.51
N ASN A 484 -28.33 15.60 -29.84
CA ASN A 484 -27.26 15.02 -30.66
C ASN A 484 -26.19 16.08 -30.91
N ALA A 485 -24.98 15.65 -31.27
CA ALA A 485 -23.95 16.60 -31.70
C ALA A 485 -24.24 17.10 -33.12
N PRO A 486 -23.79 18.33 -33.48
CA PRO A 486 -23.97 18.91 -34.80
C PRO A 486 -23.47 18.03 -35.95
N ILE A 487 -24.02 18.19 -37.15
CA ILE A 487 -23.47 17.63 -38.39
C ILE A 487 -22.69 18.72 -39.10
N VAL A 488 -21.44 18.44 -39.51
CA VAL A 488 -20.52 19.43 -40.11
C VAL A 488 -19.97 18.95 -41.45
N SER A 489 -19.97 19.84 -42.46
CA SER A 489 -19.42 19.58 -43.79
C SER A 489 -18.77 20.84 -44.40
N PHE A 490 -17.78 20.65 -45.27
CA PHE A 490 -17.16 21.74 -46.02
C PHE A 490 -17.83 21.88 -47.39
N ASN A 491 -18.38 23.05 -47.68
CA ASN A 491 -18.91 23.39 -49.00
C ASN A 491 -17.78 23.83 -49.95
N LYS A 492 -16.79 24.59 -49.42
CA LYS A 492 -15.54 24.89 -50.12
C LYS A 492 -14.40 25.16 -49.12
N PRO A 493 -13.14 24.87 -49.48
CA PRO A 493 -12.73 24.04 -50.61
C PRO A 493 -13.10 22.56 -50.38
N THR A 494 -13.00 21.73 -51.42
CA THR A 494 -13.12 20.27 -51.27
C THR A 494 -11.83 19.69 -50.71
N ASN A 495 -11.90 18.50 -50.10
CA ASN A 495 -10.72 17.79 -49.63
C ASN A 495 -9.70 17.56 -50.76
N ASN A 496 -8.42 17.73 -50.43
CA ASN A 496 -7.26 17.65 -51.31
C ASN A 496 -7.24 18.68 -52.47
N LYS A 497 -7.91 19.83 -52.32
CA LYS A 497 -7.83 20.90 -53.33
C LYS A 497 -6.43 21.50 -53.40
N ASN A 498 -5.91 21.65 -54.63
CA ASN A 498 -4.65 22.32 -54.91
C ASN A 498 -4.84 23.81 -55.24
N PHE A 499 -3.93 24.65 -54.75
CA PHE A 499 -3.86 26.08 -54.98
C PHE A 499 -2.44 26.49 -55.42
N SER A 500 -2.34 27.58 -56.18
CA SER A 500 -1.04 28.15 -56.57
C SER A 500 -0.41 28.93 -55.41
N LEU A 501 0.92 29.05 -55.38
CA LEU A 501 1.63 29.93 -54.45
C LEU A 501 1.02 31.35 -54.43
N GLY A 502 0.79 31.90 -53.23
CA GLY A 502 0.20 33.22 -53.04
C GLY A 502 -1.32 33.27 -53.16
N SER A 503 -2.00 32.13 -53.39
CA SER A 503 -3.46 32.09 -53.46
C SER A 503 -4.11 32.49 -52.13
N THR A 504 -5.32 33.06 -52.22
CA THR A 504 -6.25 33.18 -51.10
C THR A 504 -7.14 31.94 -51.07
N VAL A 505 -7.30 31.31 -49.91
CA VAL A 505 -8.13 30.12 -49.72
C VAL A 505 -9.45 30.52 -49.03
N SER A 506 -10.51 30.70 -49.82
CA SER A 506 -11.85 30.94 -49.26
C SER A 506 -12.47 29.65 -48.74
N VAL A 507 -13.00 29.68 -47.52
CA VAL A 507 -13.59 28.53 -46.83
C VAL A 507 -15.07 28.79 -46.53
N GLU A 508 -15.92 27.80 -46.77
CA GLU A 508 -17.34 27.82 -46.44
C GLU A 508 -17.72 26.47 -45.83
N VAL A 509 -18.34 26.52 -44.66
CA VAL A 509 -18.76 25.35 -43.88
C VAL A 509 -20.27 25.36 -43.75
N ASN A 510 -20.88 24.17 -43.83
CA ASN A 510 -22.27 23.95 -43.46
C ASN A 510 -22.34 23.17 -42.14
N ALA A 511 -23.15 23.64 -41.21
CA ALA A 511 -23.40 23.00 -39.92
C ALA A 511 -24.90 22.97 -39.62
N THR A 512 -25.43 21.81 -39.23
CA THR A 512 -26.85 21.59 -38.92
C THR A 512 -27.00 20.79 -37.64
N ASP A 513 -28.03 21.07 -36.85
CA ASP A 513 -28.35 20.35 -35.62
C ASP A 513 -29.87 20.23 -35.46
N ASN A 514 -30.35 19.32 -34.60
CA ASN A 514 -31.75 19.26 -34.19
C ASN A 514 -32.14 20.43 -33.25
N GLU A 515 -31.16 21.08 -32.63
CA GLU A 515 -31.28 22.36 -31.93
C GLU A 515 -30.64 23.51 -32.74
N ARG A 516 -30.09 24.53 -32.06
CA ARG A 516 -29.45 25.70 -32.66
C ARG A 516 -27.94 25.54 -32.63
N ILE A 517 -27.27 25.74 -33.77
CA ILE A 517 -25.82 25.94 -33.80
C ILE A 517 -25.48 27.25 -33.09
N ASP A 518 -24.68 27.18 -32.02
CA ASP A 518 -24.20 28.33 -31.28
C ASP A 518 -23.04 29.01 -32.01
N ASN A 519 -22.08 28.22 -32.51
CA ASN A 519 -20.95 28.74 -33.28
C ASN A 519 -20.26 27.69 -34.17
N VAL A 520 -19.56 28.16 -35.20
CA VAL A 520 -18.62 27.38 -36.01
C VAL A 520 -17.25 28.06 -35.99
N LYS A 521 -16.23 27.34 -35.51
CA LYS A 521 -14.83 27.78 -35.52
C LYS A 521 -14.08 27.13 -36.67
N LEU A 522 -13.37 27.93 -37.46
CA LEU A 522 -12.41 27.43 -38.44
C LEU A 522 -11.00 27.52 -37.88
N PHE A 523 -10.21 26.48 -38.13
CA PHE A 523 -8.79 26.43 -37.83
C PHE A 523 -8.00 26.05 -39.09
N LEU A 524 -6.78 26.57 -39.19
CA LEU A 524 -5.77 26.20 -40.17
C LEU A 524 -4.58 25.61 -39.39
N ASN A 525 -4.24 24.33 -39.64
CA ASN A 525 -3.21 23.60 -38.89
C ASN A 525 -3.39 23.72 -37.37
N ASP A 526 -4.63 23.56 -36.91
CA ASP A 526 -5.06 23.70 -35.52
C ASP A 526 -4.94 25.11 -34.90
N ILE A 527 -4.47 26.11 -35.65
CA ILE A 527 -4.52 27.53 -35.25
C ILE A 527 -5.88 28.10 -35.62
N ILE A 528 -6.58 28.73 -34.67
CA ILE A 528 -7.89 29.32 -34.94
C ILE A 528 -7.75 30.45 -35.96
N VAL A 529 -8.52 30.38 -37.04
CA VAL A 529 -8.68 31.48 -38.00
C VAL A 529 -9.64 32.48 -37.39
N ARG A 530 -10.89 32.05 -37.18
CA ARG A 530 -11.97 32.86 -36.60
C ARG A 530 -13.18 31.99 -36.25
N GLN A 531 -14.06 32.52 -35.40
CA GLN A 531 -15.38 31.96 -35.07
C GLN A 531 -16.50 32.74 -35.78
N GLU A 532 -17.48 32.02 -36.28
CA GLU A 532 -18.75 32.56 -36.77
C GLU A 532 -19.89 32.08 -35.88
N ASN A 533 -20.78 32.99 -35.48
CA ASN A 533 -21.93 32.68 -34.61
C ASN A 533 -23.25 32.60 -35.38
N VAL A 534 -23.25 32.97 -36.66
CA VAL A 534 -24.44 33.00 -37.52
C VAL A 534 -24.08 32.52 -38.92
N THR A 535 -25.03 31.85 -39.58
CA THR A 535 -24.89 31.39 -40.97
C THR A 535 -25.05 32.58 -41.94
N PRO A 536 -24.30 32.64 -43.06
CA PRO A 536 -23.37 31.64 -43.57
C PRO A 536 -21.99 31.65 -42.90
N TYR A 537 -21.45 30.46 -42.61
CA TYR A 537 -20.12 30.30 -41.99
C TYR A 537 -19.00 30.38 -43.05
N ARG A 538 -18.38 31.56 -43.21
CA ARG A 538 -17.47 31.87 -44.32
C ARG A 538 -16.19 32.58 -43.87
N TRP A 539 -15.07 32.21 -44.48
CA TRP A 539 -13.74 32.82 -44.22
C TRP A 539 -13.04 33.16 -45.53
N ALA A 540 -12.26 34.25 -45.49
CA ALA A 540 -11.53 34.81 -46.62
C ALA A 540 -12.41 35.01 -47.88
N ASP A 541 -13.65 35.45 -47.68
CA ASP A 541 -14.50 35.98 -48.75
C ASP A 541 -14.22 37.47 -49.00
N GLN A 542 -14.94 38.09 -49.95
CA GLN A 542 -14.68 39.47 -50.36
C GLN A 542 -14.94 40.52 -49.26
N SER A 543 -15.66 40.16 -48.19
CA SER A 543 -15.99 41.03 -47.05
C SER A 543 -15.12 40.82 -45.81
N ASN A 544 -14.46 39.65 -45.67
CA ASN A 544 -13.81 39.25 -44.42
C ASN A 544 -12.26 39.30 -44.49
N ASN A 545 -11.63 39.93 -43.50
CA ASN A 545 -10.16 40.01 -43.40
C ASN A 545 -9.59 38.88 -42.53
N ASP A 546 -9.36 37.70 -43.13
CA ASP A 546 -8.71 36.55 -42.48
C ASP A 546 -7.26 36.39 -43.02
N PRO A 547 -6.23 37.02 -42.41
CA PRO A 547 -4.91 37.16 -43.03
C PRO A 547 -4.18 35.83 -43.24
N VAL A 548 -4.41 34.87 -42.34
CA VAL A 548 -3.76 33.55 -42.36
C VAL A 548 -4.22 32.66 -43.52
N LEU A 549 -5.31 33.02 -44.21
CA LEU A 549 -5.81 32.33 -45.40
C LEU A 549 -5.48 33.08 -46.70
N ARG A 550 -4.77 34.21 -46.62
CA ARG A 550 -4.36 35.04 -47.76
C ARG A 550 -2.88 34.87 -48.02
N ASN A 551 -2.47 34.98 -49.29
CA ASN A 551 -1.07 34.84 -49.72
C ASN A 551 -0.40 33.57 -49.19
N MET A 552 -1.07 32.41 -49.36
CA MET A 552 -0.62 31.15 -48.79
C MET A 552 0.71 30.70 -49.39
N HIS A 553 1.62 30.22 -48.54
CA HIS A 553 2.94 29.73 -48.94
C HIS A 553 2.87 28.26 -49.37
N THR A 554 3.92 27.75 -50.00
CA THR A 554 3.95 26.34 -50.42
C THR A 554 3.88 25.41 -49.22
N GLY A 555 3.00 24.41 -49.26
CA GLY A 555 2.82 23.44 -48.19
C GLY A 555 1.47 22.72 -48.23
N THR A 556 1.32 21.72 -47.38
CA THR A 556 0.03 21.06 -47.12
C THR A 556 -0.57 21.66 -45.85
N TYR A 557 -1.85 22.00 -45.91
CA TYR A 557 -2.58 22.62 -44.82
C TYR A 557 -3.84 21.82 -44.49
N THR A 558 -4.12 21.70 -43.19
CA THR A 558 -5.35 21.08 -42.68
C THR A 558 -6.32 22.16 -42.26
N LEU A 559 -7.51 22.16 -42.86
CA LEU A 559 -8.64 22.96 -42.39
C LEU A 559 -9.49 22.11 -41.45
N LYS A 560 -9.75 22.63 -40.25
CA LYS A 560 -10.59 22.00 -39.24
C LYS A 560 -11.77 22.91 -38.94
N ALA A 561 -12.99 22.42 -39.11
CA ALA A 561 -14.21 23.11 -38.73
C ALA A 561 -14.80 22.44 -37.49
N VAL A 562 -15.09 23.22 -36.44
CA VAL A 562 -15.72 22.75 -35.21
C VAL A 562 -17.05 23.48 -35.05
N ALA A 563 -18.17 22.77 -35.14
CA ALA A 563 -19.48 23.34 -34.81
C ALA A 563 -19.87 22.96 -33.39
N THR A 564 -20.45 23.91 -32.66
CA THR A 564 -20.97 23.75 -31.29
C THR A 564 -22.46 24.10 -31.28
N ASP A 565 -23.29 23.28 -30.68
CA ASP A 565 -24.72 23.61 -30.45
C ASP A 565 -24.92 24.47 -29.17
N ASN A 566 -26.15 24.90 -28.92
CA ASN A 566 -26.51 25.70 -27.73
C ASN A 566 -26.46 24.92 -26.40
N SER A 567 -26.24 23.61 -26.43
CA SER A 567 -26.11 22.73 -25.26
C SER A 567 -24.65 22.33 -24.98
N GLY A 568 -23.72 22.75 -25.85
CA GLY A 568 -22.28 22.56 -25.73
C GLY A 568 -21.73 21.28 -26.39
N LEU A 569 -22.54 20.50 -27.11
CA LEU A 569 -22.00 19.37 -27.88
C LEU A 569 -21.30 19.90 -29.14
N THR A 570 -20.27 19.18 -29.57
CA THR A 570 -19.43 19.61 -30.69
C THR A 570 -19.20 18.48 -31.69
N THR A 571 -19.12 18.85 -32.96
CA THR A 571 -18.64 17.97 -34.03
C THR A 571 -17.53 18.67 -34.79
N THR A 572 -16.50 17.89 -35.13
CA THR A 572 -15.32 18.37 -35.85
C THR A 572 -15.21 17.69 -37.22
N LYS A 573 -14.92 18.47 -38.26
CA LYS A 573 -14.62 17.97 -39.60
C LYS A 573 -13.28 18.50 -40.08
N TYR A 574 -12.57 17.68 -40.86
CA TYR A 574 -11.28 18.01 -41.45
C TYR A 574 -11.32 17.90 -42.97
N ILE A 575 -10.58 18.77 -43.64
CA ILE A 575 -10.12 18.60 -45.02
C ILE A 575 -8.66 19.04 -45.12
N ASN A 576 -7.94 18.50 -46.09
CA ASN A 576 -6.59 18.92 -46.44
C ASN A 576 -6.61 19.73 -47.73
N ILE A 577 -5.70 20.69 -47.86
CA ILE A 577 -5.43 21.42 -49.11
C ILE A 577 -3.92 21.51 -49.31
N THR A 578 -3.48 21.72 -50.54
CA THR A 578 -2.06 21.89 -50.86
C THR A 578 -1.85 23.16 -51.66
N VAL A 579 -0.77 23.88 -51.37
CA VAL A 579 -0.35 25.10 -52.06
C VAL A 579 1.04 24.85 -52.66
N GLY A 580 1.24 25.10 -53.95
CA GLY A 580 2.49 24.78 -54.63
C GLY A 580 2.69 25.47 -55.97
N SER A 581 3.91 25.44 -56.50
CA SER A 581 4.25 25.98 -57.82
C SER A 581 3.84 25.00 -58.92
N THR A 582 3.05 25.43 -59.90
CA THR A 582 2.90 24.68 -61.16
C THR A 582 4.19 24.78 -61.96
N SER A 583 5.00 23.72 -61.91
CA SER A 583 6.10 23.48 -62.85
C SER A 583 5.57 22.70 -64.04
N SER A 584 5.29 23.38 -65.14
CA SER A 584 5.22 22.75 -66.46
C SER A 584 6.64 22.36 -66.91
N ARG A 585 6.86 21.08 -67.22
CA ARG A 585 8.02 20.66 -68.02
C ARG A 585 7.62 19.51 -68.93
N SER A 586 7.88 19.71 -70.23
CA SER A 586 7.50 18.90 -71.38
C SER A 586 8.33 17.62 -71.53
N GLU A 587 7.76 16.70 -72.31
CA GLU A 587 8.24 15.39 -72.79
C GLU A 587 9.62 15.42 -73.46
N ASN A 588 10.35 14.28 -73.41
CA ASN A 588 10.96 13.59 -74.57
C ASN A 588 11.79 12.33 -74.15
N ASN A 589 11.36 11.15 -74.67
CA ASN A 589 12.10 9.95 -75.18
C ASN A 589 13.53 9.62 -74.65
N THR A 590 13.98 8.36 -74.41
CA THR A 590 13.94 7.14 -75.27
C THR A 590 14.65 5.95 -74.56
N SER A 591 14.19 4.68 -74.76
CA SER A 591 14.91 3.35 -74.86
C SER A 591 16.07 2.95 -73.89
N THR A 592 16.33 1.72 -73.41
CA THR A 592 16.07 0.30 -73.83
C THR A 592 16.51 -0.69 -72.71
N MET A 593 16.06 -1.95 -72.79
CA MET A 593 16.42 -3.12 -71.95
C MET A 593 17.87 -3.65 -72.10
N LYS A 594 18.41 -4.33 -71.06
CA LYS A 594 19.37 -5.48 -71.00
C LYS A 594 20.01 -5.53 -69.59
N ASP A 595 20.16 -6.61 -68.82
CA ASP A 595 20.29 -8.05 -69.06
C ASP A 595 19.75 -8.90 -67.89
N LEU A 596 19.43 -10.15 -68.21
CA LEU A 596 18.93 -11.22 -67.34
C LEU A 596 20.06 -12.14 -66.83
N ASN A 597 19.92 -12.55 -65.56
CA ASN A 597 20.20 -13.87 -64.97
C ASN A 597 21.61 -14.40 -64.61
N GLN A 598 21.55 -15.26 -63.57
CA GLN A 598 22.38 -16.40 -63.18
C GLN A 598 23.57 -16.22 -62.22
N THR A 599 23.31 -16.49 -60.94
CA THR A 599 24.19 -17.28 -60.06
C THR A 599 23.37 -18.02 -58.99
N THR A 600 23.04 -19.28 -59.31
CA THR A 600 23.12 -20.48 -58.45
C THR A 600 22.72 -20.42 -56.96
N LEU A 601 21.59 -21.10 -56.67
CA LEU A 601 21.50 -22.26 -55.77
C LEU A 601 22.45 -22.32 -54.55
N ALA A 602 21.94 -21.95 -53.36
CA ALA A 602 22.12 -22.71 -52.12
C ALA A 602 21.22 -22.16 -51.00
N ASN A 603 20.55 -23.08 -50.32
CA ASN A 603 19.70 -22.88 -49.16
C ASN A 603 20.41 -22.22 -47.96
N ALA A 604 19.55 -21.72 -47.06
CA ALA A 604 19.78 -21.40 -45.65
C ALA A 604 20.25 -19.97 -45.33
N ILE A 605 19.35 -19.27 -44.62
CA ILE A 605 19.67 -18.14 -43.73
C ILE A 605 20.16 -16.89 -44.49
N LYS A 606 19.22 -16.13 -45.03
CA LYS A 606 19.33 -14.67 -45.03
C LYS A 606 18.03 -14.09 -44.48
N ILE A 607 18.14 -13.60 -43.25
CA ILE A 607 17.31 -12.52 -42.72
C ILE A 607 17.18 -11.49 -43.85
N ASP A 608 15.97 -11.25 -44.32
CA ASP A 608 15.72 -10.11 -45.20
C ASP A 608 15.96 -8.85 -44.37
N ALA A 609 17.18 -8.31 -44.47
CA ALA A 609 17.57 -7.07 -43.82
C ALA A 609 16.77 -5.86 -44.33
N ASN A 610 15.89 -6.04 -45.34
CA ASN A 610 15.00 -5.00 -45.83
C ASN A 610 13.58 -5.04 -45.22
N ASN A 611 13.28 -5.99 -44.32
CA ASN A 611 11.98 -6.07 -43.62
C ASN A 611 12.10 -5.99 -42.09
N VAL A 612 13.23 -5.49 -41.56
CA VAL A 612 13.30 -5.10 -40.15
C VAL A 612 12.73 -3.69 -40.00
N GLU A 613 11.62 -3.59 -39.28
CA GLU A 613 11.04 -2.32 -38.88
C GLU A 613 12.01 -1.59 -37.94
N ILE A 614 12.58 -0.49 -38.43
CA ILE A 614 13.51 0.38 -37.70
C ILE A 614 12.73 1.60 -37.21
N VAL A 615 12.75 1.82 -35.91
CA VAL A 615 12.22 3.03 -35.27
C VAL A 615 13.36 3.64 -34.44
N LYS A 616 13.78 4.85 -34.80
CA LYS A 616 14.76 5.64 -34.04
C LYS A 616 14.04 6.80 -33.38
N ILE A 617 14.21 6.94 -32.06
CA ILE A 617 13.60 8.01 -31.27
C ILE A 617 14.71 8.70 -30.46
N PHE A 618 14.90 10.00 -30.67
CA PHE A 618 15.96 10.79 -30.04
C PHE A 618 15.60 12.29 -30.01
N PRO A 619 16.17 13.10 -29.11
CA PRO A 619 17.00 12.70 -27.98
C PRO A 619 16.19 12.01 -26.88
N ASN A 620 16.84 11.17 -26.08
CA ASN A 620 16.31 10.68 -24.82
C ASN A 620 17.45 10.67 -23.79
N PRO A 621 17.44 11.56 -22.79
CA PRO A 621 16.35 12.45 -22.40
C PRO A 621 16.06 13.57 -23.41
N PHE A 622 14.81 14.03 -23.48
CA PHE A 622 14.38 15.15 -24.32
C PHE A 622 14.07 16.39 -23.48
N SER A 623 14.25 17.58 -24.06
CA SER A 623 13.91 18.85 -23.42
C SER A 623 12.67 19.47 -24.07
N THR A 624 12.76 19.77 -25.37
CA THR A 624 11.71 20.45 -26.16
C THR A 624 11.08 19.56 -27.21
N GLU A 625 11.88 18.73 -27.88
CA GLU A 625 11.45 18.00 -29.05
C GLU A 625 11.86 16.53 -29.00
N ILE A 626 11.11 15.68 -29.70
CA ILE A 626 11.43 14.26 -29.90
C ILE A 626 11.40 13.98 -31.40
N ASN A 627 12.55 13.65 -31.96
CA ASN A 627 12.69 13.23 -33.35
C ASN A 627 12.40 11.74 -33.47
N ILE A 628 11.50 11.38 -34.38
CA ILE A 628 11.17 10.01 -34.74
C ILE A 628 11.56 9.80 -36.20
N THR A 629 12.38 8.79 -36.47
CA THR A 629 12.67 8.32 -37.82
C THR A 629 12.29 6.86 -37.94
N THR A 630 11.48 6.51 -38.92
CA THR A 630 11.01 5.14 -39.13
C THR A 630 10.82 4.80 -40.60
N ASN A 631 11.03 3.52 -40.94
CA ASN A 631 10.62 2.93 -42.21
C ASN A 631 9.30 2.14 -42.10
N GLY A 632 8.65 2.13 -40.93
CA GLY A 632 7.35 1.49 -40.69
C GLY A 632 6.17 2.43 -40.94
N GLU A 633 5.01 1.86 -41.26
CA GLU A 633 3.76 2.60 -41.50
C GLU A 633 3.09 3.01 -40.17
N TYR A 634 3.67 4.01 -39.49
CA TYR A 634 3.10 4.64 -38.29
C TYR A 634 2.32 5.89 -38.65
N TYR A 635 1.12 6.03 -38.09
CA TYR A 635 0.23 7.15 -38.41
C TYR A 635 -0.01 8.09 -37.22
N ASN A 636 0.30 7.65 -35.98
CA ASN A 636 0.08 8.49 -34.79
C ASN A 636 1.04 8.17 -33.64
N SER A 637 1.24 9.16 -32.76
CA SER A 637 2.08 9.05 -31.56
C SER A 637 1.37 9.59 -30.32
N GLN A 638 1.61 8.98 -29.16
CA GLN A 638 1.07 9.39 -27.85
C GLN A 638 2.16 9.37 -26.79
N LEU A 639 2.27 10.45 -26.01
CA LEU A 639 3.11 10.52 -24.82
C LEU A 639 2.23 10.31 -23.58
N ILE A 640 2.57 9.32 -22.75
CA ILE A 640 1.75 8.84 -21.63
C ILE A 640 2.53 8.99 -20.32
N ASP A 641 1.91 9.57 -19.28
CA ASP A 641 2.53 9.76 -17.96
C ASP A 641 2.50 8.48 -17.09
N HIS A 642 3.10 8.55 -15.90
CA HIS A 642 3.20 7.42 -14.96
C HIS A 642 1.85 6.98 -14.36
N THR A 643 0.78 7.75 -14.54
CA THR A 643 -0.59 7.39 -14.12
C THR A 643 -1.36 6.70 -15.25
N GLY A 644 -0.81 6.65 -16.46
CA GLY A 644 -1.44 6.09 -17.64
C GLY A 644 -2.23 7.12 -18.47
N ARG A 645 -2.13 8.42 -18.17
CA ARG A 645 -2.83 9.49 -18.90
C ARG A 645 -2.03 9.93 -20.12
N VAL A 646 -2.69 10.11 -21.27
CA VAL A 646 -2.09 10.71 -22.48
C VAL A 646 -1.96 12.23 -22.27
N VAL A 647 -0.73 12.73 -22.32
CA VAL A 647 -0.41 14.15 -22.08
C VAL A 647 -0.02 14.90 -23.36
N TYR A 648 0.33 14.19 -24.43
CA TYR A 648 0.59 14.77 -25.75
C TYR A 648 0.33 13.74 -26.83
N GLN A 649 -0.15 14.18 -28.00
CA GLN A 649 -0.31 13.31 -29.17
C GLN A 649 -0.13 14.10 -30.46
N GLN A 650 0.45 13.45 -31.46
CA GLN A 650 0.70 14.07 -32.77
C GLN A 650 0.73 12.99 -33.86
N ALA A 651 0.09 13.29 -34.99
CA ALA A 651 0.14 12.45 -36.18
C ALA A 651 1.57 12.38 -36.75
N LEU A 652 1.95 11.21 -37.25
CA LEU A 652 3.25 11.01 -37.89
C LEU A 652 3.08 11.18 -39.39
N ILE A 653 3.86 12.10 -39.98
CA ILE A 653 3.74 12.47 -41.39
C ILE A 653 5.06 12.12 -42.08
N GLY A 654 5.09 10.93 -42.68
CA GLY A 654 6.26 10.43 -43.41
C GLY A 654 7.32 9.79 -42.52
N PRO A 655 8.49 9.44 -43.10
CA PRO A 655 9.51 8.62 -42.44
C PRO A 655 10.25 9.36 -41.32
N THR A 656 10.13 10.68 -41.22
CA THR A 656 10.70 11.48 -40.13
C THR A 656 9.67 12.46 -39.59
N THR A 657 9.47 12.52 -38.29
CA THR A 657 8.57 13.48 -37.63
C THR A 657 9.21 14.02 -36.35
N ILE A 658 9.06 15.33 -36.12
CA ILE A 658 9.49 16.00 -34.89
C ILE A 658 8.25 16.23 -34.02
N LEU A 659 8.28 15.70 -32.80
CA LEU A 659 7.26 15.94 -31.79
C LEU A 659 7.66 17.12 -30.92
N ASN A 660 6.74 18.05 -30.66
CA ASN A 660 7.01 19.23 -29.83
C ASN A 660 5.98 19.34 -28.68
N PRO A 661 6.08 18.51 -27.63
CA PRO A 661 5.13 18.54 -26.52
C PRO A 661 5.17 19.89 -25.77
N PRO A 662 4.02 20.52 -25.47
CA PRO A 662 3.99 21.84 -24.85
C PRO A 662 4.59 21.81 -23.45
N TYR A 663 5.50 22.74 -23.18
CA TYR A 663 6.35 22.75 -22.00
C TYR A 663 5.57 22.82 -20.67
N SER A 664 4.39 23.44 -20.70
CA SER A 664 3.48 23.63 -19.57
C SER A 664 2.62 22.42 -19.23
N GLU A 665 2.36 21.53 -20.20
CA GLU A 665 1.40 20.43 -20.04
C GLU A 665 2.05 19.06 -19.84
N VAL A 666 3.36 18.96 -20.11
CA VAL A 666 4.13 17.71 -19.95
C VAL A 666 5.23 17.94 -18.92
N PRO A 667 5.02 17.85 -17.59
CA PRO A 667 6.04 18.13 -16.56
C PRO A 667 7.36 17.32 -16.70
N LYS A 668 8.44 17.71 -16.01
CA LYS A 668 9.67 16.90 -15.98
C LYS A 668 9.38 15.53 -15.37
N GLY A 669 9.82 14.44 -15.98
CA GLY A 669 9.46 13.10 -15.51
C GLY A 669 9.65 11.98 -16.53
N LEU A 670 9.21 10.77 -16.13
CA LEU A 670 9.23 9.57 -16.96
C LEU A 670 7.92 9.45 -17.75
N TYR A 671 8.04 9.15 -19.04
CA TYR A 671 6.93 8.98 -19.96
C TYR A 671 7.07 7.72 -20.81
N ILE A 672 5.95 7.24 -21.34
CA ILE A 672 5.91 6.23 -22.41
C ILE A 672 5.48 6.92 -23.70
N LEU A 673 6.33 6.91 -24.71
CA LEU A 673 5.94 7.23 -26.08
C LEU A 673 5.41 5.96 -26.74
N LYS A 674 4.15 5.98 -27.19
CA LYS A 674 3.50 4.92 -27.95
C LYS A 674 3.30 5.37 -29.40
N LEU A 675 3.85 4.62 -30.35
CA LEU A 675 3.61 4.80 -31.78
C LEU A 675 2.56 3.79 -32.23
N MET A 676 1.55 4.29 -32.94
CA MET A 676 0.46 3.49 -33.51
C MET A 676 0.69 3.32 -35.00
N GLY A 677 0.86 2.07 -35.41
CA GLY A 677 1.12 1.69 -36.79
C GLY A 677 0.06 0.75 -37.32
N LYS A 678 0.02 0.64 -38.64
CA LYS A 678 -0.99 -0.15 -39.37
C LYS A 678 -0.90 -1.65 -39.04
N ASN A 679 0.32 -2.17 -38.84
CA ASN A 679 0.58 -3.59 -38.61
C ASN A 679 1.07 -3.89 -37.18
N SER A 680 1.58 -2.91 -36.45
CA SER A 680 2.15 -3.07 -35.11
C SER A 680 2.11 -1.75 -34.32
N ASN A 681 2.13 -1.85 -33.00
CA ASN A 681 2.38 -0.71 -32.11
C ASN A 681 3.79 -0.84 -31.52
N LYS A 682 4.46 0.30 -31.29
CA LYS A 682 5.75 0.35 -30.58
C LYS A 682 5.67 1.26 -29.38
N THR A 683 6.43 0.94 -28.33
CA THR A 683 6.53 1.76 -27.14
C THR A 683 7.99 2.00 -26.76
N GLN A 684 8.29 3.20 -26.28
CA GLN A 684 9.62 3.55 -25.77
C GLN A 684 9.49 4.43 -24.52
N LYS A 685 10.31 4.13 -23.50
CA LYS A 685 10.45 4.97 -22.31
C LYS A 685 11.24 6.23 -22.65
N LEU A 686 10.68 7.40 -22.36
CA LEU A 686 11.33 8.69 -22.53
C LEU A 686 11.43 9.43 -21.20
N ILE A 687 12.51 10.19 -21.01
CA ILE A 687 12.69 11.06 -19.86
C ILE A 687 12.65 12.50 -20.35
N ARG A 688 11.76 13.32 -19.78
CA ARG A 688 11.78 14.78 -19.98
C ARG A 688 12.65 15.45 -18.92
N GLN A 689 13.65 16.21 -19.34
CA GLN A 689 14.60 16.90 -18.46
C GLN A 689 14.26 18.37 -18.16
#